data_AF-A0A952BZ13-F1
#
_entry.id   AF-A0A952BZ13-F1
#
_cell.length_a   1.000
_cell.length_b   1.000
_cell.length_c   1.000
_cell.angle_alpha   90.00
_cell.angle_beta   90.00
_cell.angle_gamma   90.00
#
_symmetry.space_group_name_H-M   'P 1'
#
loop_
_entity.id
_entity.type
_entity.pdbx_description
1 polymer ?
#
loop_
_entity_poly.entity_id
_entity_poly.type
_entity_poly.pdbx_seq_one_letter_code
_entity_poly.pdbx_strand_id
1 'polypeptide(L)'
;MRQRRRMGLTIAAVGLIAAAAAGLLIGLPAVQHNREIAEISEAVKAEAAVFAAQTVDPAFPVTEPLVSDVVVSGPWSFGLLVTRAPEGIHAEPDLKLFITRRDESTGQIDAAIEYTPAFYSYIEQIPSGLIPQGARDLLIEAAQVARGEAAAPGLYFALPWEPGQTWTMTGGPHPDSGVGSARPWSALDFAWGPGVGLVRAAESGVVWRSSDCPNFIRVDHAGGYRTGYYHVVNERVQNGQNVLRGDPLANEGMGVGCGGYTTGPHVHFSLRYYDSRLDIGGTELSGWVVRDGDHTYSGCMRRISDGYEVCTPYAAVLHGEGVLPVISDLRYDWNRDTRADLWVVDLRPDDGGPVILTVYDGSGPTSALSVPRSSLPPQPESLNTAFAAGDHDGDGTPDLWVVHRRLDSSGATALRILSGADPQYLIEDSPTAFGYLGDEVRFAVADYDRDGNLDLYAIIPDYAADTVRVRVVNGLDPMAMIGDRTASIEAPSDYTDVSFALADYDRDGKADLWVIEPHARADGKTRVTILEGNNFQNVLEQDVLPLSPQRSDIHRFSWIVTDYNRDGTPDIWHVNRKNGVLKIVSGKNMTSMLYDGPTGISKVHKLDYQILGSDRARLPIPPEPPQLIGPPDGVVVTDTSIELSYHPSGLAKSTSLVMSDALGGVLASGNAPKSHTSACANDTCVVDTAAFGLQMRDGVRVYWNVRATNAYGTTFSVTRSFIPDLPGPVDILLPEEGQALSVQPQFTWTSRPTASDYVVTIKNTVTKEKVKLTFSQAQCTAACTAQLPAPLVDGSYWVKVKSRDVQGGVSMSAKHTFTLALAPPTAAPVTTITPTATATPTLDPNATLPVPGYPQGFRGLDPTPEAGS
;
A
#
# COMPACT_ATOMS: atom_id res chain seq x y z
N MET A 1 12.21 64.69 -4.70
CA MET A 1 11.52 65.84 -4.04
C MET A 1 11.53 65.65 -2.52
N ARG A 2 11.11 66.66 -1.73
CA ARG A 2 10.81 66.67 -0.26
C ARG A 2 10.84 65.30 0.46
N GLN A 3 11.60 65.01 1.53
CA GLN A 3 12.13 65.77 2.69
C GLN A 3 11.09 66.28 3.73
N ARG A 4 11.04 65.60 4.91
CA ARG A 4 10.77 66.08 6.29
C ARG A 4 11.52 65.07 7.23
N ARG A 5 12.42 65.44 8.16
CA ARG A 5 12.39 66.31 9.37
C ARG A 5 11.65 65.68 10.58
N ARG A 6 12.10 65.82 11.86
CA ARG A 6 13.43 66.02 12.52
C ARG A 6 13.24 66.07 14.06
N MET A 7 14.33 65.98 14.85
CA MET A 7 14.45 66.25 16.32
C MET A 7 13.79 65.20 17.25
N GLY A 8 14.27 64.93 18.46
CA GLY A 8 15.44 65.39 19.25
C GLY A 8 15.58 64.53 20.54
N LEU A 9 16.42 64.80 21.56
CA LEU A 9 17.40 65.86 21.82
C LEU A 9 18.28 65.49 23.06
N THR A 10 19.60 65.77 23.06
CA THR A 10 20.49 65.88 24.28
C THR A 10 20.66 64.63 25.18
N ILE A 11 21.65 64.51 26.10
CA ILE A 11 22.75 65.40 26.56
C ILE A 11 24.03 64.54 26.79
N ALA A 12 25.21 65.16 26.89
CA ALA A 12 26.47 64.47 27.23
C ALA A 12 27.07 64.98 28.56
N ALA A 13 27.77 64.11 29.29
CA ALA A 13 28.58 64.45 30.46
C ALA A 13 29.84 63.57 30.50
N VAL A 14 30.95 64.09 31.07
CA VAL A 14 32.29 63.50 30.98
C VAL A 14 32.77 63.02 32.35
N GLY A 15 33.44 61.86 32.40
CA GLY A 15 34.14 61.35 33.57
C GLY A 15 35.25 60.37 33.18
N LEU A 16 36.51 60.81 33.24
CA LEU A 16 37.69 59.94 33.08
C LEU A 16 38.03 59.23 34.41
N ILE A 17 38.96 58.27 34.35
CA ILE A 17 39.60 57.50 35.44
C ILE A 17 38.92 56.15 35.77
N ALA A 18 39.27 55.10 35.00
CA ALA A 18 39.25 53.68 35.44
C ALA A 18 40.01 52.71 34.49
N ALA A 19 40.91 53.20 33.62
CA ALA A 19 41.61 52.38 32.62
C ALA A 19 42.75 51.55 33.24
N ALA A 20 42.40 50.54 34.05
CA ALA A 20 43.34 49.58 34.65
C ALA A 20 42.70 48.23 35.05
N ALA A 21 41.44 48.21 35.51
CA ALA A 21 40.87 47.05 36.22
C ALA A 21 39.71 46.31 35.51
N ALA A 22 39.18 46.85 34.41
CA ALA A 22 37.99 46.31 33.75
C ALA A 22 38.25 45.12 32.79
N GLY A 23 39.52 44.78 32.51
CA GLY A 23 39.89 43.72 31.56
C GLY A 23 39.90 42.29 32.13
N LEU A 24 39.69 42.11 33.44
CA LEU A 24 40.07 40.88 34.14
C LEU A 24 38.93 39.94 34.56
N LEU A 25 37.66 40.35 34.40
CA LEU A 25 36.50 39.60 34.94
C LEU A 25 35.68 38.83 33.89
N ILE A 26 35.75 39.19 32.60
CA ILE A 26 35.00 38.50 31.53
C ILE A 26 35.60 37.10 31.26
N GLY A 27 36.90 36.90 31.56
CA GLY A 27 37.56 35.62 31.38
C GLY A 27 37.36 34.59 32.51
N LEU A 28 36.95 35.00 33.72
CA LEU A 28 37.00 34.12 34.89
C LEU A 28 36.15 32.83 34.77
N PRO A 29 34.88 32.86 34.30
CA PRO A 29 34.09 31.64 34.15
C PRO A 29 34.67 30.69 33.10
N ALA A 30 35.14 31.23 31.97
CA ALA A 30 35.76 30.44 30.90
C ALA A 30 37.11 29.85 31.34
N VAL A 31 37.94 30.61 32.06
CA VAL A 31 39.22 30.11 32.61
C VAL A 31 39.00 29.03 33.67
N GLN A 32 37.92 29.12 34.46
CA GLN A 32 37.57 28.08 35.44
C GLN A 32 37.02 26.82 34.77
N HIS A 33 36.13 26.95 33.78
CA HIS A 33 35.60 25.83 33.00
C HIS A 33 36.70 25.12 32.18
N ASN A 34 37.59 25.88 31.54
CA ASN A 34 38.73 25.32 30.81
C ASN A 34 39.75 24.61 31.74
N ARG A 35 39.87 25.05 33.00
CA ARG A 35 40.64 24.32 34.03
C ARG A 35 39.96 23.01 34.41
N GLU A 36 38.66 23.02 34.63
CA GLU A 36 37.89 21.82 34.98
C GLU A 36 37.96 20.76 33.87
N ILE A 37 37.81 21.16 32.60
CA ILE A 37 38.02 20.26 31.46
C ILE A 37 39.46 19.73 31.45
N ALA A 38 40.48 20.56 31.71
CA ALA A 38 41.86 20.09 31.77
C ALA A 38 42.12 19.09 32.91
N GLU A 39 41.53 19.29 34.11
CA GLU A 39 41.59 18.32 35.21
C GLU A 39 40.92 16.99 34.85
N ILE A 40 39.75 17.04 34.18
CA ILE A 40 39.05 15.86 33.66
C ILE A 40 39.92 15.15 32.61
N SER A 41 40.52 15.88 31.67
CA SER A 41 41.36 15.32 30.61
C SER A 41 42.57 14.56 31.15
N GLU A 42 43.27 15.12 32.14
CA GLU A 42 44.44 14.45 32.74
C GLU A 42 44.03 13.21 33.55
N ALA A 43 42.87 13.24 34.24
CA ALA A 43 42.34 12.06 34.94
C ALA A 43 41.95 10.93 33.97
N VAL A 44 41.26 11.26 32.87
CA VAL A 44 40.88 10.28 31.84
C VAL A 44 42.12 9.73 31.11
N LYS A 45 43.11 10.57 30.80
CA LYS A 45 44.40 10.12 30.22
C LYS A 45 45.15 9.17 31.16
N ALA A 46 45.15 9.44 32.47
CA ALA A 46 45.82 8.59 33.44
C ALA A 46 45.18 7.19 33.51
N GLU A 47 43.84 7.11 33.56
CA GLU A 47 43.11 5.84 33.51
C GLU A 47 43.31 5.13 32.15
N ALA A 48 43.33 5.89 31.04
CA ALA A 48 43.60 5.34 29.71
C ALA A 48 44.98 4.71 29.61
N ALA A 49 46.00 5.29 30.25
CA ALA A 49 47.34 4.70 30.31
C ALA A 49 47.37 3.40 31.13
N VAL A 50 46.59 3.30 32.22
CA VAL A 50 46.44 2.09 33.03
C VAL A 50 45.69 0.98 32.26
N PHE A 51 44.67 1.33 31.49
CA PHE A 51 43.90 0.41 30.65
C PHE A 51 44.71 -0.09 29.44
N ALA A 52 45.35 0.83 28.71
CA ALA A 52 46.17 0.52 27.53
C ALA A 52 47.37 -0.38 27.88
N ALA A 53 48.00 -0.16 29.04
CA ALA A 53 49.11 -1.00 29.53
C ALA A 53 48.72 -2.49 29.76
N GLN A 54 47.43 -2.83 29.74
CA GLN A 54 46.93 -4.20 29.88
C GLN A 54 46.50 -4.81 28.53
N THR A 55 46.38 -4.01 27.47
CA THR A 55 45.70 -4.37 26.21
C THR A 55 46.48 -4.02 24.93
N VAL A 56 47.75 -3.59 25.03
CA VAL A 56 48.56 -3.10 23.90
C VAL A 56 48.56 -4.05 22.70
N ASP A 57 47.91 -3.62 21.61
CA ASP A 57 48.14 -4.16 20.27
C ASP A 57 49.54 -3.72 19.78
N PRO A 58 50.48 -4.65 19.54
CA PRO A 58 51.85 -4.31 19.14
C PRO A 58 51.93 -3.71 17.73
N ALA A 59 50.84 -3.65 16.96
CA ALA A 59 50.79 -3.01 15.65
C ALA A 59 50.72 -1.48 15.70
N PHE A 60 50.27 -0.87 16.82
CA PHE A 60 50.10 0.57 16.94
C PHE A 60 51.17 1.23 17.83
N PRO A 61 51.93 2.23 17.35
CA PRO A 61 52.68 3.12 18.22
C PRO A 61 51.71 4.06 18.94
N VAL A 62 51.72 4.06 20.28
CA VAL A 62 50.79 4.84 21.11
C VAL A 62 50.92 6.33 20.83
N THR A 63 49.90 6.92 20.20
CA THR A 63 49.67 8.37 20.16
C THR A 63 49.09 8.82 21.50
N GLU A 64 49.34 10.06 21.93
CA GLU A 64 48.67 10.58 23.13
C GLU A 64 47.15 10.66 22.88
N PRO A 65 46.30 10.02 23.71
CA PRO A 65 44.87 10.01 23.47
C PRO A 65 44.25 11.37 23.78
N LEU A 66 43.31 11.75 22.92
CA LEU A 66 42.62 13.03 22.90
C LEU A 66 41.31 12.94 23.69
N VAL A 67 41.05 13.93 24.54
CA VAL A 67 39.78 14.06 25.27
C VAL A 67 38.97 15.17 24.61
N SER A 68 37.75 14.84 24.16
CA SER A 68 36.91 15.64 23.27
C SER A 68 35.45 15.67 23.76
N ASP A 69 34.70 16.70 23.35
CA ASP A 69 33.24 16.80 23.54
C ASP A 69 32.77 16.63 25.01
N VAL A 70 33.53 17.17 25.97
CA VAL A 70 33.28 16.99 27.41
C VAL A 70 32.05 17.79 27.89
N VAL A 71 31.06 17.09 28.43
CA VAL A 71 29.86 17.65 29.08
C VAL A 71 29.97 17.43 30.60
N VAL A 72 29.71 18.47 31.39
CA VAL A 72 29.78 18.44 32.87
C VAL A 72 28.42 18.75 33.47
N SER A 73 27.96 17.95 34.44
CA SER A 73 26.70 18.14 35.16
C SER A 73 26.83 17.76 36.65
N GLY A 74 27.06 18.77 37.49
CA GLY A 74 27.34 18.57 38.92
C GLY A 74 28.70 17.86 39.11
N PRO A 75 28.79 16.83 39.96
CA PRO A 75 30.05 16.08 40.13
C PRO A 75 30.35 15.13 38.96
N TRP A 76 29.45 14.95 38.00
CA TRP A 76 29.63 14.02 36.89
C TRP A 76 30.09 14.73 35.61
N SER A 77 30.93 14.06 34.81
CA SER A 77 31.16 14.43 33.41
C SER A 77 31.07 13.21 32.49
N PHE A 78 30.78 13.48 31.22
CA PHE A 78 30.78 12.51 30.12
C PHE A 78 31.54 13.11 28.95
N GLY A 79 32.20 12.28 28.13
CA GLY A 79 32.85 12.74 26.91
C GLY A 79 33.47 11.61 26.10
N LEU A 80 34.27 12.00 25.11
CA LEU A 80 34.92 11.08 24.18
C LEU A 80 36.43 11.00 24.46
N LEU A 81 36.96 9.78 24.43
CA LEU A 81 38.38 9.48 24.46
C LEU A 81 38.77 8.89 23.09
N VAL A 82 39.67 9.56 22.38
CA VAL A 82 40.01 9.24 20.98
C VAL A 82 41.49 8.98 20.80
N THR A 83 41.85 7.83 20.27
CA THR A 83 43.23 7.51 19.86
C THR A 83 43.36 7.74 18.36
N ARG A 84 44.27 8.63 17.95
CA ARG A 84 44.44 9.01 16.53
C ARG A 84 45.09 7.90 15.72
N ALA A 85 44.56 7.71 14.51
CA ALA A 85 45.14 6.82 13.50
C ALA A 85 46.57 7.27 13.13
N PRO A 86 47.56 6.36 13.05
CA PRO A 86 48.93 6.76 12.71
C PRO A 86 49.03 7.40 11.32
N GLU A 87 49.68 8.56 11.25
CA GLU A 87 49.92 9.31 10.01
C GLU A 87 50.59 8.44 8.92
N GLY A 88 50.01 8.42 7.72
CA GLY A 88 50.56 7.65 6.59
C GLY A 88 50.14 6.18 6.53
N ILE A 89 49.21 5.74 7.39
CA ILE A 89 48.68 4.36 7.45
C ILE A 89 47.17 4.37 7.18
N HIS A 90 46.64 3.37 6.45
CA HIS A 90 45.20 3.17 6.21
C HIS A 90 44.44 2.68 7.48
N ALA A 91 44.62 3.36 8.60
CA ALA A 91 44.01 3.04 9.89
C ALA A 91 42.79 3.90 10.18
N GLU A 92 41.76 3.34 10.82
CA GLU A 92 40.73 4.11 11.51
C GLU A 92 41.23 4.60 12.89
N PRO A 93 40.66 5.68 13.45
CA PRO A 93 40.88 6.08 14.83
C PRO A 93 40.06 5.22 15.80
N ASP A 94 40.55 5.03 17.03
CA ASP A 94 39.76 4.40 18.08
C ASP A 94 38.99 5.47 18.88
N LEU A 95 37.67 5.28 19.05
CA LEU A 95 36.80 6.19 19.80
C LEU A 95 36.09 5.40 20.91
N LYS A 96 36.37 5.73 22.16
CA LYS A 96 35.74 5.21 23.38
C LYS A 96 34.99 6.32 24.10
N LEU A 97 33.95 5.95 24.85
CA LEU A 97 33.26 6.85 25.78
C LEU A 97 33.99 6.88 27.12
N PHE A 98 33.79 7.95 27.90
CA PHE A 98 34.14 7.97 29.33
C PHE A 98 33.05 8.63 30.16
N ILE A 99 32.99 8.25 31.44
CA ILE A 99 32.27 8.97 32.50
C ILE A 99 33.30 9.27 33.59
N THR A 100 33.31 10.49 34.14
CA THR A 100 34.04 10.76 35.39
C THR A 100 33.10 11.21 36.50
N ARG A 101 33.56 11.02 37.74
CA ARG A 101 32.90 11.53 38.94
C ARG A 101 33.93 12.22 39.83
N ARG A 102 33.70 13.49 40.15
CA ARG A 102 34.49 14.24 41.14
C ARG A 102 33.96 13.95 42.55
N ASP A 103 34.85 13.58 43.47
CA ASP A 103 34.56 13.49 44.89
C ASP A 103 34.53 14.90 45.50
N GLU A 104 33.39 15.31 46.06
CA GLU A 104 33.18 16.66 46.60
C GLU A 104 33.98 16.95 47.89
N SER A 105 34.55 15.93 48.54
CA SER A 105 35.26 16.04 49.81
C SER A 105 36.79 16.10 49.67
N THR A 106 37.33 15.48 48.61
CA THR A 106 38.76 15.40 48.30
C THR A 106 39.14 16.21 47.05
N GLY A 107 38.18 16.47 46.16
CA GLY A 107 38.40 17.10 44.86
C GLY A 107 38.94 16.16 43.77
N GLN A 108 39.24 14.89 44.12
CA GLN A 108 39.70 13.85 43.20
C GLN A 108 38.66 13.58 42.11
N ILE A 109 39.13 13.27 40.89
CA ILE A 109 38.28 12.85 39.76
C ILE A 109 38.55 11.37 39.53
N ASP A 110 37.54 10.53 39.78
CA ASP A 110 37.55 9.12 39.37
C ASP A 110 37.09 9.04 37.91
N ALA A 111 37.93 8.55 37.01
CA ALA A 111 37.56 8.30 35.61
C ALA A 111 37.17 6.84 35.39
N ALA A 112 36.19 6.61 34.51
CA ALA A 112 35.79 5.30 34.05
C ALA A 112 35.65 5.30 32.53
N ILE A 113 36.42 4.44 31.86
CA ILE A 113 36.43 4.31 30.39
C ILE A 113 35.45 3.21 29.99
N GLU A 114 34.83 3.36 28.82
CA GLU A 114 33.93 2.38 28.22
C GLU A 114 34.47 0.93 28.30
N TYR A 115 33.55 -0.03 28.40
CA TYR A 115 33.80 -1.45 28.66
C TYR A 115 34.40 -1.82 30.02
N THR A 116 34.89 -0.86 30.83
CA THR A 116 35.25 -1.16 32.22
C THR A 116 34.00 -1.42 33.08
N PRO A 117 34.06 -2.29 34.10
CA PRO A 117 32.97 -2.46 35.06
C PRO A 117 32.59 -1.16 35.79
N ALA A 118 33.55 -0.24 35.94
CA ALA A 118 33.30 1.09 36.52
C ALA A 118 32.38 1.92 35.63
N PHE A 119 32.57 1.93 34.30
CA PHE A 119 31.74 2.68 33.37
C PHE A 119 30.29 2.17 33.37
N TYR A 120 30.12 0.85 33.36
CA TYR A 120 28.79 0.23 33.47
C TYR A 120 28.12 0.46 34.84
N SER A 121 28.89 0.61 35.92
CA SER A 121 28.33 1.05 37.20
C SER A 121 27.97 2.55 37.19
N TYR A 122 28.72 3.37 36.45
CA TYR A 122 28.52 4.83 36.38
C TYR A 122 27.35 5.22 35.47
N ILE A 123 27.13 4.55 34.33
CA ILE A 123 25.98 4.82 33.42
C ILE A 123 24.62 4.61 34.12
N GLU A 124 24.57 3.68 35.08
CA GLU A 124 23.40 3.44 35.95
C GLU A 124 23.20 4.58 36.99
N GLN A 125 24.26 5.32 37.34
CA GLN A 125 24.26 6.37 38.39
C GLN A 125 24.17 7.82 37.88
N ILE A 126 24.55 8.12 36.63
CA ILE A 126 24.58 9.50 36.12
C ILE A 126 23.20 10.21 36.16
N PRO A 127 23.17 11.55 36.32
CA PRO A 127 21.93 12.31 36.31
C PRO A 127 21.24 12.27 34.94
N SER A 128 19.90 12.28 34.95
CA SER A 128 19.09 12.37 33.73
C SER A 128 19.40 13.67 32.97
N GLY A 129 19.79 13.54 31.70
CA GLY A 129 20.17 14.66 30.85
C GLY A 129 21.66 15.00 30.79
N LEU A 130 22.57 14.25 31.43
CA LEU A 130 24.01 14.32 31.12
C LEU A 130 24.29 13.82 29.68
N ILE A 131 23.52 12.82 29.24
CA ILE A 131 23.48 12.31 27.86
C ILE A 131 22.01 12.13 27.42
N PRO A 132 21.72 12.02 26.11
CA PRO A 132 20.39 11.70 25.60
C PRO A 132 19.86 10.36 26.12
N GLN A 133 18.54 10.27 26.32
CA GLN A 133 17.93 9.09 26.96
C GLN A 133 18.17 7.79 26.17
N GLY A 134 17.95 7.79 24.85
CA GLY A 134 18.22 6.61 24.01
C GLY A 134 19.68 6.16 24.01
N ALA A 135 20.62 7.11 24.07
CA ALA A 135 22.05 6.81 24.25
C ALA A 135 22.33 6.14 25.61
N ARG A 136 21.66 6.57 26.67
CA ARG A 136 21.77 5.95 27.99
C ARG A 136 21.18 4.54 28.00
N ASP A 137 19.98 4.37 27.44
CA ASP A 137 19.26 3.11 27.45
C ASP A 137 20.05 2.03 26.68
N LEU A 138 20.61 2.37 25.52
CA LEU A 138 21.44 1.46 24.72
C LEU A 138 22.75 1.07 25.44
N LEU A 139 23.40 2.01 26.14
CA LEU A 139 24.61 1.72 26.92
C LEU A 139 24.32 0.86 28.17
N ILE A 140 23.10 0.91 28.70
CA ILE A 140 22.63 0.02 29.78
C ILE A 140 22.26 -1.37 29.24
N GLU A 141 21.62 -1.46 28.07
CA GLU A 141 21.38 -2.74 27.38
C GLU A 141 22.71 -3.47 27.09
N ALA A 142 23.68 -2.74 26.54
CA ALA A 142 25.02 -3.25 26.30
C ALA A 142 25.70 -3.72 27.60
N ALA A 143 25.50 -3.02 28.72
CA ALA A 143 26.00 -3.47 30.03
C ALA A 143 25.37 -4.82 30.44
N GLN A 144 24.06 -5.00 30.25
CA GLN A 144 23.33 -6.22 30.60
C GLN A 144 23.74 -7.41 29.72
N VAL A 145 23.84 -7.21 28.40
CA VAL A 145 24.29 -8.25 27.47
C VAL A 145 25.76 -8.63 27.74
N ALA A 146 26.65 -7.67 28.02
CA ALA A 146 28.03 -7.95 28.44
C ALA A 146 28.13 -8.72 29.78
N ARG A 147 27.16 -8.58 30.68
CA ARG A 147 27.04 -9.35 31.94
C ARG A 147 26.37 -10.71 31.75
N GLY A 148 25.85 -11.03 30.55
CA GLY A 148 25.07 -12.24 30.28
C GLY A 148 23.66 -12.21 30.89
N GLU A 149 23.16 -11.02 31.26
CA GLU A 149 21.84 -10.80 31.85
C GLU A 149 20.73 -10.71 30.78
N ALA A 150 21.12 -10.49 29.52
CA ALA A 150 20.27 -10.49 28.34
C ALA A 150 20.97 -11.17 27.16
N ALA A 151 20.21 -11.73 26.21
CA ALA A 151 20.75 -12.28 24.97
C ALA A 151 20.94 -11.17 23.93
N ALA A 152 22.03 -11.21 23.16
CA ALA A 152 22.24 -10.29 22.05
C ALA A 152 21.25 -10.59 20.91
N PRO A 153 20.51 -9.60 20.38
CA PRO A 153 19.72 -9.78 19.16
C PRO A 153 20.63 -10.05 17.96
N GLY A 154 20.18 -10.93 17.06
CA GLY A 154 20.80 -11.11 15.75
C GLY A 154 20.54 -9.91 14.86
N LEU A 155 21.56 -9.09 14.64
CA LEU A 155 21.50 -7.94 13.73
C LEU A 155 22.04 -8.31 12.34
N TYR A 156 21.20 -8.09 11.34
CA TYR A 156 21.64 -7.94 9.95
C TYR A 156 22.09 -6.50 9.75
N PHE A 157 23.02 -6.25 8.82
CA PHE A 157 23.45 -4.91 8.46
C PHE A 157 23.06 -4.60 7.00
N ALA A 158 22.76 -3.34 6.73
CA ALA A 158 22.61 -2.82 5.38
C ALA A 158 23.97 -2.39 4.82
N LEU A 159 24.10 -2.42 3.49
CA LEU A 159 25.15 -1.68 2.79
C LEU A 159 25.02 -0.18 3.13
N PRO A 160 26.11 0.56 3.41
CA PRO A 160 26.05 1.92 3.96
C PRO A 160 25.70 3.02 2.94
N TRP A 161 24.74 2.75 2.05
CA TRP A 161 24.25 3.63 0.99
C TRP A 161 22.80 3.30 0.59
N GLU A 162 22.24 4.02 -0.39
CA GLU A 162 20.83 3.89 -0.78
C GLU A 162 20.47 2.49 -1.32
N PRO A 163 19.27 1.98 -1.00
CA PRO A 163 18.54 1.04 -1.85
C PRO A 163 18.68 1.33 -3.36
N GLY A 164 18.93 0.30 -4.16
CA GLY A 164 19.13 0.42 -5.62
C GLY A 164 20.39 1.18 -6.08
N GLN A 165 21.20 1.76 -5.19
CA GLN A 165 22.53 2.24 -5.57
C GLN A 165 23.55 1.09 -5.62
N THR A 166 24.45 1.18 -6.59
CA THR A 166 25.62 0.31 -6.71
C THR A 166 26.87 1.08 -6.33
N TRP A 167 27.59 0.67 -5.28
CA TRP A 167 28.92 1.20 -4.95
C TRP A 167 30.00 0.17 -5.29
N THR A 168 31.23 0.63 -5.46
CA THR A 168 32.39 -0.22 -5.71
C THR A 168 33.08 -0.55 -4.39
N MET A 169 33.17 -1.83 -4.03
CA MET A 169 34.11 -2.28 -3.00
C MET A 169 35.54 -2.20 -3.55
N THR A 170 36.25 -1.16 -3.14
CA THR A 170 37.62 -0.85 -3.57
C THR A 170 38.66 -1.61 -2.75
N GLY A 171 38.33 -1.94 -1.48
CA GLY A 171 39.14 -2.73 -0.57
C GLY A 171 38.28 -3.81 0.10
N GLY A 172 38.71 -5.07 0.00
CA GLY A 172 38.05 -6.22 0.61
C GLY A 172 38.42 -6.34 2.09
N PRO A 173 38.06 -7.45 2.76
CA PRO A 173 38.33 -7.64 4.19
C PRO A 173 39.78 -7.31 4.58
N HIS A 174 39.93 -6.39 5.53
CA HIS A 174 41.22 -5.99 6.10
C HIS A 174 41.08 -5.58 7.57
N PRO A 175 42.16 -5.56 8.36
CA PRO A 175 42.14 -4.98 9.70
C PRO A 175 41.87 -3.48 9.63
N ASP A 176 41.01 -2.96 10.51
CA ASP A 176 40.78 -1.51 10.66
C ASP A 176 42.03 -0.71 11.07
N SER A 177 43.10 -1.39 11.49
CA SER A 177 44.42 -0.79 11.73
C SER A 177 45.20 -0.48 10.45
N GLY A 178 44.77 -1.01 9.31
CA GLY A 178 45.47 -0.92 8.03
C GLY A 178 46.83 -1.62 7.96
N VAL A 179 47.29 -2.28 9.04
CA VAL A 179 48.64 -2.87 9.15
C VAL A 179 48.63 -4.36 9.45
N GLY A 180 49.60 -5.05 8.86
CA GLY A 180 49.79 -6.49 9.01
C GLY A 180 48.75 -7.31 8.25
N SER A 181 48.73 -8.60 8.52
CA SER A 181 47.78 -9.56 7.94
C SER A 181 47.10 -10.44 8.99
N ALA A 182 47.32 -10.14 10.27
CA ALA A 182 46.68 -10.83 11.39
C ALA A 182 45.16 -10.64 11.35
N ARG A 183 44.45 -11.62 11.90
CA ARG A 183 43.00 -11.56 12.12
C ARG A 183 42.70 -10.87 13.46
N PRO A 184 41.53 -10.24 13.64
CA PRO A 184 40.41 -10.19 12.68
C PRO A 184 40.60 -9.15 11.56
N TRP A 185 39.91 -9.38 10.44
CA TRP A 185 39.77 -8.44 9.34
C TRP A 185 38.41 -7.75 9.48
N SER A 186 38.39 -6.60 10.13
CA SER A 186 37.19 -5.89 10.60
C SER A 186 36.58 -4.87 9.63
N ALA A 187 37.23 -4.55 8.52
CA ALA A 187 36.85 -3.43 7.65
C ALA A 187 36.75 -3.77 6.15
N LEU A 188 36.01 -2.92 5.43
CA LEU A 188 35.78 -2.90 3.99
C LEU A 188 35.81 -1.45 3.48
N ASP A 189 36.39 -1.21 2.29
CA ASP A 189 36.39 0.11 1.67
C ASP A 189 35.41 0.16 0.49
N PHE A 190 34.49 1.13 0.50
CA PHE A 190 33.50 1.33 -0.55
C PHE A 190 33.53 2.75 -1.12
N ALA A 191 33.40 2.89 -2.44
CA ALA A 191 33.36 4.17 -3.13
C ALA A 191 32.25 4.22 -4.20
N TRP A 192 31.54 5.33 -4.29
CA TRP A 192 30.49 5.56 -5.30
C TRP A 192 31.05 5.80 -6.71
N GLY A 193 32.21 6.47 -6.81
CA GLY A 193 32.94 6.69 -8.06
C GLY A 193 33.08 8.17 -8.44
N PRO A 194 32.80 8.59 -9.69
CA PRO A 194 33.00 9.97 -10.15
C PRO A 194 31.88 10.91 -9.66
N GLY A 195 31.81 11.12 -8.35
CA GLY A 195 30.79 11.95 -7.71
C GLY A 195 31.13 12.27 -6.26
N VAL A 196 30.10 12.35 -5.43
CA VAL A 196 30.20 12.41 -3.96
C VAL A 196 29.04 11.59 -3.39
N GLY A 197 29.32 10.33 -3.06
CA GLY A 197 28.39 9.39 -2.45
C GLY A 197 27.88 9.86 -1.08
N LEU A 198 26.65 9.45 -0.75
CA LEU A 198 26.01 9.71 0.54
C LEU A 198 26.09 8.46 1.41
N VAL A 199 26.92 8.51 2.45
CA VAL A 199 27.08 7.44 3.43
C VAL A 199 25.88 7.42 4.38
N ARG A 200 25.30 6.24 4.54
CA ARG A 200 24.11 5.97 5.34
C ARG A 200 24.39 4.96 6.45
N ALA A 201 23.60 5.00 7.53
CA ALA A 201 23.73 4.06 8.64
C ALA A 201 23.37 2.63 8.21
N ALA A 202 24.29 1.69 8.42
CA ALA A 202 24.09 0.27 8.12
C ALA A 202 23.03 -0.38 9.03
N GLU A 203 22.84 0.12 10.25
CA GLU A 203 21.73 -0.24 11.13
C GLU A 203 21.37 0.95 12.03
N SER A 204 20.17 0.92 12.59
CA SER A 204 19.63 1.83 13.60
C SER A 204 20.50 1.82 14.86
N GLY A 205 20.67 2.98 15.50
CA GLY A 205 21.64 3.09 16.59
C GLY A 205 21.87 4.51 17.11
N VAL A 206 22.96 4.69 17.84
CA VAL A 206 23.36 5.95 18.49
C VAL A 206 24.73 6.42 17.98
N VAL A 207 24.79 7.66 17.51
CA VAL A 207 25.97 8.29 16.90
C VAL A 207 26.97 8.83 17.93
N TRP A 208 28.26 8.58 17.69
CA TRP A 208 29.38 9.28 18.32
C TRP A 208 30.41 9.74 17.28
N ARG A 209 30.94 10.97 17.44
CA ARG A 209 32.00 11.56 16.61
C ARG A 209 32.71 12.70 17.36
N SER A 210 34.00 12.90 17.14
CA SER A 210 34.78 13.90 17.87
C SER A 210 34.89 15.23 17.10
N SER A 211 34.64 16.34 17.80
CA SER A 211 34.87 17.69 17.25
C SER A 211 36.36 17.99 17.02
N ASP A 212 37.23 17.49 17.91
CA ASP A 212 38.68 17.64 17.84
C ASP A 212 39.39 16.53 17.03
N CYS A 213 38.61 15.57 16.51
CA CYS A 213 39.04 14.42 15.72
C CYS A 213 37.98 14.04 14.66
N PRO A 214 37.72 14.92 13.67
CA PRO A 214 36.67 14.74 12.69
C PRO A 214 37.02 13.70 11.62
N ASN A 215 36.07 13.45 10.71
CA ASN A 215 36.07 12.44 9.65
C ASN A 215 35.81 11.00 10.10
N PHE A 216 35.51 10.78 11.39
CA PHE A 216 35.07 9.49 11.93
C PHE A 216 33.68 9.60 12.56
N ILE A 217 32.79 8.69 12.17
CA ILE A 217 31.51 8.45 12.83
C ILE A 217 31.52 7.00 13.32
N ARG A 218 31.15 6.80 14.59
CA ARG A 218 30.78 5.51 15.17
C ARG A 218 29.27 5.48 15.38
N VAL A 219 28.62 4.35 15.10
CA VAL A 219 27.24 4.08 15.49
C VAL A 219 27.21 2.84 16.37
N ASP A 220 26.65 2.98 17.58
CA ASP A 220 26.37 1.85 18.48
C ASP A 220 24.99 1.26 18.19
N HIS A 221 24.86 -0.06 18.21
CA HIS A 221 23.62 -0.79 17.94
C HIS A 221 23.22 -1.69 19.13
N ALA A 222 22.01 -2.24 19.07
CA ALA A 222 21.50 -3.20 20.05
C ALA A 222 22.44 -4.42 20.19
N GLY A 223 22.42 -5.06 21.35
CA GLY A 223 23.33 -6.17 21.68
C GLY A 223 24.80 -5.79 21.87
N GLY A 224 25.20 -4.54 21.57
CA GLY A 224 26.58 -4.06 21.68
C GLY A 224 27.42 -4.16 20.39
N TYR A 225 26.79 -4.46 19.25
CA TYR A 225 27.42 -4.30 17.94
C TYR A 225 27.68 -2.82 17.60
N ARG A 226 28.68 -2.54 16.77
CA ARG A 226 29.14 -1.19 16.44
C ARG A 226 29.61 -1.12 14.99
N THR A 227 29.21 -0.07 14.27
CA THR A 227 29.72 0.22 12.92
C THR A 227 30.52 1.53 12.91
N GLY A 228 31.70 1.50 12.29
CA GLY A 228 32.54 2.67 12.06
C GLY A 228 32.47 3.13 10.59
N TYR A 229 32.58 4.44 10.38
CA TYR A 229 32.55 5.10 9.08
C TYR A 229 33.66 6.14 9.04
N TYR A 230 34.82 5.77 8.49
CA TYR A 230 35.99 6.66 8.36
C TYR A 230 36.18 7.21 6.93
N HIS A 231 37.06 8.20 6.82
CA HIS A 231 37.32 9.05 5.64
C HIS A 231 36.16 9.94 5.17
N VAL A 232 35.03 9.95 5.90
CA VAL A 232 33.83 10.72 5.54
C VAL A 232 34.01 12.23 5.73
N VAL A 233 33.25 13.03 4.98
CA VAL A 233 33.24 14.50 5.03
C VAL A 233 31.81 15.05 5.03
N ASN A 234 31.62 16.32 5.42
CA ASN A 234 30.29 16.94 5.53
C ASN A 234 29.33 16.15 6.44
N GLU A 235 29.81 15.80 7.64
CA GLU A 235 29.06 15.10 8.69
C GLU A 235 27.72 15.78 8.98
N ARG A 236 26.64 15.00 9.06
CA ARG A 236 25.25 15.49 9.15
C ARG A 236 24.60 15.25 10.51
N VAL A 237 25.32 14.57 11.40
CA VAL A 237 24.84 14.01 12.67
C VAL A 237 25.55 14.63 13.88
N GLN A 238 25.11 14.30 15.10
CA GLN A 238 25.62 14.86 16.37
C GLN A 238 25.85 13.78 17.44
N ASN A 239 26.64 14.09 18.47
CA ASN A 239 26.91 13.17 19.58
C ASN A 239 25.63 12.80 20.35
N GLY A 240 25.43 11.49 20.58
CA GLY A 240 24.24 10.95 21.22
C GLY A 240 22.96 11.02 20.36
N GLN A 241 23.06 11.30 19.06
CA GLN A 241 21.92 11.29 18.15
C GLN A 241 21.49 9.86 17.82
N ASN A 242 20.20 9.56 18.00
CA ASN A 242 19.59 8.34 17.44
C ASN A 242 19.49 8.45 15.92
N VAL A 243 19.79 7.36 15.20
CA VAL A 243 19.61 7.18 13.76
C VAL A 243 18.89 5.87 13.47
N LEU A 244 18.19 5.78 12.34
CA LEU A 244 17.60 4.54 11.82
C LEU A 244 18.49 3.93 10.73
N ARG A 245 18.33 2.63 10.43
CA ARG A 245 18.91 2.00 9.24
C ARG A 245 18.59 2.86 8.01
N GLY A 246 19.61 3.21 7.24
CA GLY A 246 19.50 4.06 6.06
C GLY A 246 19.60 5.57 6.33
N ASP A 247 19.64 6.07 7.56
CA ASP A 247 19.75 7.52 7.80
C ASP A 247 21.07 8.11 7.27
N PRO A 248 21.07 9.35 6.73
CA PRO A 248 22.25 9.95 6.10
C PRO A 248 23.26 10.48 7.13
N LEU A 249 24.41 9.81 7.26
CA LEU A 249 25.45 10.13 8.23
C LEU A 249 26.39 11.25 7.76
N ALA A 250 26.94 11.11 6.55
CA ALA A 250 27.97 11.98 5.98
C ALA A 250 28.09 11.73 4.47
N ASN A 251 29.00 12.45 3.79
CA ASN A 251 29.42 12.11 2.43
C ASN A 251 30.69 11.23 2.45
N GLU A 252 30.92 10.42 1.41
CA GLU A 252 32.22 9.79 1.17
C GLU A 252 33.32 10.85 0.98
N GLY A 253 34.59 10.52 1.21
CA GLY A 253 35.65 11.49 1.03
C GLY A 253 37.08 10.99 1.25
N MET A 254 37.97 11.94 1.49
CA MET A 254 39.38 11.72 1.81
C MET A 254 39.72 12.33 3.18
N GLY A 255 38.79 12.20 4.14
CA GLY A 255 38.94 12.76 5.48
C GLY A 255 40.04 12.07 6.28
N VAL A 256 40.99 12.84 6.81
CA VAL A 256 42.08 12.35 7.68
C VAL A 256 42.29 13.28 8.88
N GLY A 257 41.24 14.01 9.30
CA GLY A 257 41.28 14.96 10.42
C GLY A 257 41.59 14.33 11.78
N CYS A 258 41.45 13.00 11.89
CA CYS A 258 41.84 12.21 13.05
C CYS A 258 43.05 11.29 12.78
N GLY A 259 43.83 11.58 11.73
CA GLY A 259 45.05 10.88 11.32
C GLY A 259 44.83 9.85 10.20
N GLY A 260 45.77 8.92 10.05
CA GLY A 260 45.70 7.88 9.03
C GLY A 260 46.17 8.34 7.64
N TYR A 261 45.63 7.72 6.59
CA TYR A 261 45.97 7.97 5.18
C TYR A 261 44.91 7.37 4.25
N THR A 262 44.78 7.93 3.05
CA THR A 262 43.83 7.48 2.02
C THR A 262 44.39 7.74 0.62
N THR A 263 44.10 6.83 -0.31
CA THR A 263 44.52 6.90 -1.72
C THR A 263 43.54 7.64 -2.63
N GLY A 264 42.30 7.87 -2.19
CA GLY A 264 41.22 8.48 -2.97
C GLY A 264 39.87 8.41 -2.24
N PRO A 265 38.81 9.04 -2.77
CA PRO A 265 37.52 9.10 -2.09
C PRO A 265 36.89 7.72 -1.86
N HIS A 266 36.57 7.41 -0.60
CA HIS A 266 35.80 6.23 -0.19
C HIS A 266 35.15 6.46 1.18
N VAL A 267 34.38 5.48 1.66
CA VAL A 267 34.12 5.25 3.08
C VAL A 267 34.84 3.95 3.49
N HIS A 268 35.57 4.02 4.59
CA HIS A 268 36.10 2.85 5.29
C HIS A 268 35.06 2.43 6.32
N PHE A 269 34.47 1.25 6.14
CA PHE A 269 33.38 0.72 6.95
C PHE A 269 33.89 -0.43 7.82
N SER A 270 33.81 -0.28 9.14
CA SER A 270 34.33 -1.25 10.11
C SER A 270 33.23 -1.85 11.01
N LEU A 271 33.43 -3.09 11.47
CA LEU A 271 32.49 -3.82 12.33
C LEU A 271 33.17 -4.30 13.63
N ARG A 272 32.56 -3.97 14.77
CA ARG A 272 33.00 -4.42 16.10
C ARG A 272 31.82 -4.92 16.94
N TYR A 273 32.12 -5.70 17.97
CA TYR A 273 31.20 -6.17 19.01
C TYR A 273 31.86 -5.93 20.37
N TYR A 274 31.28 -4.98 21.12
CA TYR A 274 31.99 -4.31 22.23
C TYR A 274 33.38 -3.82 21.78
N ASP A 275 34.40 -4.00 22.61
CA ASP A 275 35.79 -3.62 22.28
C ASP A 275 36.49 -4.61 21.35
N SER A 276 35.81 -5.70 20.98
CA SER A 276 36.37 -6.72 20.09
C SER A 276 36.04 -6.40 18.65
N ARG A 277 37.08 -6.24 17.83
CA ARG A 277 36.98 -6.29 16.37
C ARG A 277 36.39 -7.63 15.94
N LEU A 278 35.42 -7.61 15.02
CA LEU A 278 34.90 -8.85 14.41
C LEU A 278 35.61 -9.11 13.09
N ASP A 279 35.64 -10.37 12.65
CA ASP A 279 35.91 -10.68 11.26
C ASP A 279 34.67 -10.33 10.43
N ILE A 280 34.80 -9.40 9.48
CA ILE A 280 33.69 -8.97 8.62
C ILE A 280 33.39 -10.01 7.53
N GLY A 281 34.37 -10.85 7.17
CA GLY A 281 34.19 -12.03 6.32
C GLY A 281 33.16 -13.01 6.89
N GLY A 282 32.15 -13.35 6.10
CA GLY A 282 31.00 -14.15 6.51
C GLY A 282 29.79 -13.34 6.99
N THR A 283 29.94 -12.03 7.25
CA THR A 283 28.81 -11.14 7.58
C THR A 283 27.92 -10.92 6.35
N GLU A 284 26.62 -10.73 6.56
CA GLU A 284 25.68 -10.29 5.53
C GLU A 284 25.50 -8.77 5.52
N LEU A 285 25.62 -8.15 4.34
CA LEU A 285 25.30 -6.75 4.06
C LEU A 285 24.26 -6.67 2.92
N SER A 286 23.01 -6.30 3.23
CA SER A 286 21.87 -6.21 2.30
C SER A 286 21.81 -7.32 1.23
N GLY A 287 21.73 -8.60 1.63
CA GLY A 287 21.66 -9.71 0.68
C GLY A 287 23.00 -10.12 0.06
N TRP A 288 24.16 -9.66 0.57
CA TRP A 288 25.49 -10.12 0.18
C TRP A 288 26.28 -10.66 1.36
N VAL A 289 26.80 -11.88 1.24
CA VAL A 289 27.80 -12.41 2.18
C VAL A 289 29.18 -11.87 1.78
N VAL A 290 29.86 -11.23 2.73
CA VAL A 290 31.27 -10.83 2.59
C VAL A 290 32.15 -12.06 2.51
N ARG A 291 33.11 -12.10 1.59
CA ARG A 291 34.02 -13.23 1.36
C ARG A 291 35.46 -12.76 1.47
N ASP A 292 36.19 -13.35 2.40
CA ASP A 292 37.63 -13.12 2.56
C ASP A 292 38.42 -13.52 1.30
N GLY A 293 39.43 -12.72 0.98
CA GLY A 293 40.47 -13.09 0.03
C GLY A 293 41.62 -13.86 0.67
N ASP A 294 42.68 -14.05 -0.11
CA ASP A 294 43.93 -14.70 0.30
C ASP A 294 44.91 -13.74 1.03
N HIS A 295 44.64 -12.44 1.00
CA HIS A 295 45.37 -11.40 1.73
C HIS A 295 44.46 -10.22 2.08
N THR A 296 44.93 -9.36 2.99
CA THR A 296 44.20 -8.14 3.39
C THR A 296 43.93 -7.24 2.19
N TYR A 297 42.76 -6.59 2.20
CA TYR A 297 42.21 -5.76 1.11
C TYR A 297 41.82 -6.56 -0.15
N SER A 298 42.06 -7.89 -0.19
CA SER A 298 41.52 -8.77 -1.23
C SER A 298 40.29 -9.51 -0.70
N GLY A 299 39.31 -9.71 -1.58
CA GLY A 299 38.07 -10.42 -1.23
C GLY A 299 36.95 -10.13 -2.22
N CYS A 300 35.77 -10.68 -1.91
CA CYS A 300 34.60 -10.58 -2.76
C CYS A 300 33.33 -10.34 -1.95
N MET A 301 32.33 -9.74 -2.57
CA MET A 301 30.96 -9.76 -2.09
C MET A 301 30.20 -10.81 -2.90
N ARG A 302 29.53 -11.74 -2.24
CA ARG A 302 28.69 -12.75 -2.90
C ARG A 302 27.22 -12.56 -2.55
N ARG A 303 26.44 -12.17 -3.55
CA ARG A 303 24.98 -12.00 -3.41
C ARG A 303 24.31 -13.34 -3.12
N ILE A 304 23.41 -13.35 -2.14
CA ILE A 304 22.76 -14.55 -1.61
C ILE A 304 21.73 -15.09 -2.61
N SER A 305 20.91 -14.20 -3.18
CA SER A 305 19.78 -14.55 -4.06
C SER A 305 20.18 -15.34 -5.31
N ASP A 306 21.40 -15.16 -5.81
CA ASP A 306 21.84 -15.65 -7.12
C ASP A 306 23.29 -16.19 -7.13
N GLY A 307 24.02 -16.06 -6.03
CA GLY A 307 25.43 -16.47 -5.93
C GLY A 307 26.38 -15.63 -6.78
N TYR A 308 25.95 -14.46 -7.29
CA TYR A 308 26.80 -13.57 -8.06
C TYR A 308 27.90 -12.99 -7.16
N GLU A 309 29.14 -13.24 -7.52
CA GLU A 309 30.32 -12.90 -6.72
C GLU A 309 31.15 -11.84 -7.45
N VAL A 310 31.32 -10.68 -6.82
CA VAL A 310 32.12 -9.55 -7.34
C VAL A 310 33.33 -9.34 -6.43
N CYS A 311 34.51 -9.24 -7.02
CA CYS A 311 35.77 -9.18 -6.26
C CYS A 311 36.52 -7.85 -6.44
N THR A 312 37.30 -7.48 -5.44
CA THR A 312 38.17 -6.30 -5.45
C THR A 312 39.16 -6.27 -6.62
N PRO A 313 39.60 -5.08 -7.07
CA PRO A 313 39.29 -3.74 -6.52
C PRO A 313 38.12 -3.03 -7.22
N TYR A 314 37.34 -3.76 -8.03
CA TYR A 314 36.25 -3.20 -8.84
C TYR A 314 34.93 -3.96 -8.61
N ALA A 315 34.64 -4.30 -7.36
CA ALA A 315 33.48 -5.09 -6.97
C ALA A 315 32.21 -4.23 -6.91
N ALA A 316 31.33 -4.31 -7.91
CA ALA A 316 30.10 -3.53 -7.98
C ALA A 316 28.96 -4.20 -7.16
N VAL A 317 28.59 -3.62 -6.03
CA VAL A 317 27.67 -4.20 -5.01
C VAL A 317 26.34 -3.43 -4.98
N LEU A 318 25.19 -4.12 -5.07
CA LEU A 318 23.84 -3.56 -5.28
C LEU A 318 22.84 -4.00 -4.19
N HIS A 319 21.98 -3.10 -3.71
CA HIS A 319 21.14 -3.27 -2.51
C HIS A 319 19.68 -3.75 -2.85
N GLY A 320 19.28 -5.03 -2.63
CA GLY A 320 17.90 -5.53 -2.94
C GLY A 320 17.41 -6.93 -2.39
N GLU A 321 16.09 -7.26 -2.42
CA GLU A 321 15.40 -8.29 -1.54
C GLU A 321 14.12 -9.09 -2.13
N GLY A 322 13.48 -10.13 -1.47
CA GLY A 322 12.49 -11.15 -2.07
C GLY A 322 11.36 -11.97 -1.25
N VAL A 323 10.96 -13.24 -1.61
CA VAL A 323 9.56 -13.80 -2.01
C VAL A 323 8.76 -14.97 -1.17
N LEU A 324 7.41 -15.34 -1.40
CA LEU A 324 6.51 -16.46 -0.75
C LEU A 324 6.44 -17.85 -1.57
N PRO A 325 5.38 -18.76 -1.73
CA PRO A 325 4.12 -19.26 -0.98
C PRO A 325 3.59 -20.77 -1.17
N VAL A 326 2.37 -21.19 -0.65
CA VAL A 326 1.27 -22.20 -1.11
C VAL A 326 0.12 -22.46 -0.02
N ILE A 327 -1.09 -23.13 -0.06
CA ILE A 327 -2.07 -23.81 -1.02
C ILE A 327 -3.55 -24.06 -0.48
N SER A 328 -4.48 -24.51 -1.37
CA SER A 328 -5.74 -25.31 -1.21
C SER A 328 -6.09 -26.22 -2.44
N ASP A 329 -7.02 -25.92 -3.40
CA ASP A 329 -7.11 -26.60 -4.75
C ASP A 329 -7.94 -25.93 -5.93
N LEU A 330 -7.43 -24.89 -6.61
CA LEU A 330 -7.64 -24.70 -8.09
C LEU A 330 -6.49 -23.87 -8.74
N ARG A 331 -5.27 -24.40 -8.60
CA ARG A 331 -4.26 -23.65 -7.84
C ARG A 331 -3.66 -22.45 -8.57
N TYR A 332 -3.69 -22.43 -9.90
CA TYR A 332 -3.17 -21.33 -10.74
C TYR A 332 -4.07 -20.96 -11.93
N ASP A 333 -5.32 -21.40 -11.94
CA ASP A 333 -6.23 -21.42 -13.10
C ASP A 333 -6.63 -20.01 -13.60
N TRP A 334 -5.76 -19.35 -14.38
CA TRP A 334 -5.94 -17.98 -14.89
C TRP A 334 -6.87 -17.96 -16.10
N ASN A 335 -6.74 -18.95 -16.98
CA ASN A 335 -7.61 -19.10 -18.16
C ASN A 335 -9.00 -19.69 -17.79
N ARG A 336 -9.18 -20.19 -16.57
CA ARG A 336 -10.38 -20.86 -16.06
C ARG A 336 -10.73 -22.16 -16.83
N ASP A 337 -9.71 -22.88 -17.33
CA ASP A 337 -9.83 -24.23 -17.97
C ASP A 337 -9.94 -25.38 -16.94
N THR A 338 -9.82 -25.09 -15.64
CA THR A 338 -9.80 -25.99 -14.48
C THR A 338 -8.47 -26.71 -14.20
N ARG A 339 -7.36 -26.34 -14.86
CA ARG A 339 -6.01 -26.85 -14.53
C ARG A 339 -5.21 -25.82 -13.75
N ALA A 340 -4.18 -26.29 -13.07
CA ALA A 340 -3.13 -25.42 -12.55
C ALA A 340 -2.22 -24.97 -13.71
N ASP A 341 -2.28 -23.69 -14.07
CA ASP A 341 -1.26 -23.02 -14.89
C ASP A 341 0.09 -22.91 -14.11
N LEU A 342 1.10 -22.29 -14.71
CA LEU A 342 2.39 -22.01 -14.06
C LEU A 342 2.68 -20.51 -14.07
N TRP A 343 2.64 -19.90 -12.88
CA TRP A 343 2.82 -18.45 -12.71
C TRP A 343 4.29 -18.12 -12.48
N VAL A 344 4.81 -17.24 -13.34
CA VAL A 344 6.22 -16.90 -13.42
C VAL A 344 6.33 -15.38 -13.39
N VAL A 345 6.77 -14.83 -12.27
CA VAL A 345 7.09 -13.40 -12.16
C VAL A 345 8.55 -13.19 -12.53
N ASP A 346 8.77 -12.52 -13.65
CA ASP A 346 10.05 -11.94 -14.04
C ASP A 346 10.27 -10.63 -13.28
N LEU A 347 11.18 -10.66 -12.32
CA LEU A 347 11.57 -9.51 -11.52
C LEU A 347 12.49 -8.53 -12.27
N ARG A 348 13.06 -8.89 -13.42
CA ARG A 348 14.04 -8.07 -14.17
C ARG A 348 13.93 -8.23 -15.70
N PRO A 349 12.91 -7.62 -16.34
CA PRO A 349 12.76 -7.64 -17.79
C PRO A 349 13.97 -7.05 -18.54
N ASP A 350 14.38 -7.72 -19.64
CA ASP A 350 15.50 -7.31 -20.51
C ASP A 350 15.41 -5.88 -21.08
N ASP A 351 14.21 -5.28 -21.14
CA ASP A 351 13.98 -3.91 -21.64
C ASP A 351 13.97 -2.82 -20.54
N GLY A 352 14.17 -3.19 -19.27
CA GLY A 352 14.02 -2.28 -18.13
C GLY A 352 12.57 -1.87 -17.84
N GLY A 353 11.60 -2.65 -18.34
CA GLY A 353 10.17 -2.46 -18.09
C GLY A 353 9.73 -2.83 -16.66
N PRO A 354 8.43 -2.64 -16.35
CA PRO A 354 7.85 -3.07 -15.07
C PRO A 354 7.85 -4.60 -14.96
N VAL A 355 7.93 -5.10 -13.73
CA VAL A 355 7.87 -6.54 -13.36
C VAL A 355 6.81 -7.29 -14.18
N ILE A 356 7.23 -8.31 -14.93
CA ILE A 356 6.34 -9.04 -15.85
C ILE A 356 5.84 -10.32 -15.18
N LEU A 357 4.55 -10.37 -14.88
CA LEU A 357 3.85 -11.63 -14.65
C LEU A 357 3.60 -12.34 -15.99
N THR A 358 4.11 -13.56 -16.14
CA THR A 358 3.77 -14.48 -17.24
C THR A 358 3.08 -15.70 -16.65
N VAL A 359 1.97 -16.12 -17.26
CA VAL A 359 1.26 -17.36 -16.89
C VAL A 359 1.37 -18.36 -18.03
N TYR A 360 1.75 -19.61 -17.75
CA TYR A 360 1.86 -20.67 -18.77
C TYR A 360 0.76 -21.72 -18.59
N ASP A 361 0.02 -21.98 -19.67
CA ASP A 361 -1.21 -22.79 -19.69
C ASP A 361 -0.99 -24.24 -19.20
N GLY A 362 -1.74 -24.66 -18.17
CA GLY A 362 -1.66 -25.99 -17.56
C GLY A 362 -2.08 -27.15 -18.48
N SER A 363 -2.76 -26.87 -19.60
CA SER A 363 -3.07 -27.88 -20.63
C SER A 363 -1.87 -28.22 -21.52
N GLY A 364 -0.87 -27.34 -21.56
CA GLY A 364 0.34 -27.47 -22.33
C GLY A 364 1.31 -26.31 -22.02
N PRO A 365 2.22 -26.46 -21.03
CA PRO A 365 2.97 -25.35 -20.41
C PRO A 365 4.01 -24.69 -21.32
N THR A 366 3.98 -24.98 -22.63
CA THR A 366 4.67 -24.26 -23.70
C THR A 366 3.95 -22.99 -24.15
N SER A 367 2.72 -22.74 -23.69
CA SER A 367 1.85 -21.67 -24.18
C SER A 367 1.73 -20.56 -23.13
N ALA A 368 2.27 -19.37 -23.44
CA ALA A 368 2.18 -18.21 -22.55
C ALA A 368 0.85 -17.45 -22.74
N LEU A 369 0.08 -17.31 -21.66
CA LEU A 369 -1.10 -16.47 -21.55
C LEU A 369 -0.63 -15.03 -21.28
N SER A 370 -1.04 -14.09 -22.13
CA SER A 370 -0.52 -12.72 -22.10
C SER A 370 -1.24 -11.86 -21.07
N VAL A 371 -0.62 -11.66 -19.91
CA VAL A 371 -1.04 -10.64 -18.93
C VAL A 371 -0.69 -9.24 -19.47
N PRO A 372 -1.56 -8.23 -19.35
CA PRO A 372 -1.18 -6.84 -19.64
C PRO A 372 -0.01 -6.39 -18.76
N ARG A 373 0.87 -5.53 -19.29
CA ARG A 373 1.97 -4.91 -18.52
C ARG A 373 1.37 -4.20 -17.29
N SER A 374 1.58 -4.74 -16.10
CA SER A 374 1.04 -4.21 -14.86
C SER A 374 1.60 -2.83 -14.57
N SER A 375 0.81 -1.97 -13.92
CA SER A 375 1.29 -0.66 -13.45
C SER A 375 1.87 -0.75 -12.04
N LEU A 376 2.50 -1.90 -11.72
CA LEU A 376 3.37 -1.99 -10.56
C LEU A 376 4.38 -0.84 -10.60
N PRO A 377 4.55 -0.06 -9.52
CA PRO A 377 5.66 0.88 -9.47
C PRO A 377 6.97 0.10 -9.65
N PRO A 378 7.98 0.67 -10.35
CA PRO A 378 9.30 0.05 -10.38
C PRO A 378 9.77 -0.11 -8.94
N GLN A 379 10.09 -1.35 -8.55
CA GLN A 379 10.36 -1.69 -7.16
C GLN A 379 11.53 -0.84 -6.64
N PRO A 380 11.41 -0.14 -5.49
CA PRO A 380 12.57 0.29 -4.75
C PRO A 380 13.30 -0.97 -4.31
N GLU A 381 14.54 -1.17 -4.75
CA GLU A 381 15.08 -2.52 -4.90
C GLU A 381 15.19 -3.34 -3.60
N SER A 382 15.19 -2.67 -2.43
CA SER A 382 15.42 -3.21 -1.07
C SER A 382 14.17 -3.49 -0.22
N LEU A 383 13.17 -4.20 -0.77
CA LEU A 383 12.07 -4.71 0.05
C LEU A 383 12.07 -6.24 0.01
N ASN A 384 12.21 -6.90 1.17
CA ASN A 384 12.01 -8.35 1.35
C ASN A 384 10.53 -8.66 1.13
N THR A 385 10.21 -8.66 -0.16
CA THR A 385 8.87 -8.63 -0.76
C THR A 385 8.40 -10.04 -1.04
N ALA A 386 7.74 -10.65 -0.07
CA ALA A 386 7.10 -11.93 -0.25
C ALA A 386 5.96 -11.82 -1.31
N PHE A 387 6.08 -12.49 -2.48
CA PHE A 387 5.00 -12.61 -3.49
C PHE A 387 4.19 -13.90 -3.45
N ALA A 388 2.84 -13.85 -3.46
CA ALA A 388 1.94 -14.98 -3.73
C ALA A 388 0.88 -14.66 -4.79
N ALA A 389 0.35 -15.71 -5.44
CA ALA A 389 -0.82 -15.72 -6.32
C ALA A 389 -2.01 -16.44 -5.62
N GLY A 390 -2.90 -15.73 -4.93
CA GLY A 390 -4.02 -16.31 -4.18
C GLY A 390 -5.20 -15.33 -4.15
N ASP A 391 -6.44 -15.80 -4.22
CA ASP A 391 -7.60 -14.91 -4.37
C ASP A 391 -8.10 -14.38 -3.03
N HIS A 392 -8.06 -13.05 -2.89
CA HIS A 392 -8.50 -12.27 -1.74
C HIS A 392 -9.83 -11.55 -2.00
N ASP A 393 -10.15 -11.14 -3.24
CA ASP A 393 -11.40 -10.43 -3.58
C ASP A 393 -12.58 -11.33 -4.04
N GLY A 394 -12.28 -12.59 -4.34
CA GLY A 394 -13.18 -13.69 -4.65
C GLY A 394 -13.77 -13.74 -6.05
N ASP A 395 -13.28 -12.97 -7.02
CA ASP A 395 -13.82 -12.96 -8.40
C ASP A 395 -13.54 -14.25 -9.21
N GLY A 396 -12.58 -15.08 -8.75
CA GLY A 396 -12.06 -16.23 -9.49
C GLY A 396 -10.71 -15.99 -10.19
N THR A 397 -10.19 -14.76 -10.13
CA THR A 397 -8.82 -14.30 -10.37
C THR A 397 -7.86 -14.84 -9.28
N PRO A 398 -6.63 -15.33 -9.47
CA PRO A 398 -5.68 -15.33 -8.35
C PRO A 398 -5.01 -13.95 -8.19
N ASP A 399 -5.04 -13.35 -7.00
CA ASP A 399 -4.47 -12.01 -6.77
C ASP A 399 -2.97 -12.07 -6.46
N LEU A 400 -2.23 -11.02 -6.81
CA LEU A 400 -0.82 -10.88 -6.45
C LEU A 400 -0.70 -10.28 -5.04
N TRP A 401 -0.48 -11.15 -4.05
CA TRP A 401 -0.07 -10.77 -2.70
C TRP A 401 1.40 -10.34 -2.73
N VAL A 402 1.73 -9.35 -1.91
CA VAL A 402 2.97 -8.59 -1.85
C VAL A 402 3.23 -8.22 -0.39
N VAL A 403 3.49 -9.23 0.44
CA VAL A 403 4.05 -8.99 1.78
C VAL A 403 5.40 -8.30 1.59
N HIS A 404 5.79 -7.40 2.48
CA HIS A 404 7.08 -6.74 2.42
C HIS A 404 7.52 -6.33 3.83
N ARG A 405 8.82 -6.19 4.10
CA ARG A 405 9.27 -5.60 5.38
C ARG A 405 8.87 -4.13 5.42
N ARG A 406 8.33 -3.65 6.54
CA ARG A 406 8.04 -2.22 6.72
C ARG A 406 9.33 -1.44 6.83
N LEU A 407 9.36 -0.30 6.15
CA LEU A 407 10.46 0.68 6.17
C LEU A 407 10.43 1.59 7.42
N ASP A 408 9.81 1.12 8.50
CA ASP A 408 9.71 1.81 9.79
C ASP A 408 10.43 1.03 10.89
N SER A 409 10.73 1.71 12.00
CA SER A 409 11.57 1.16 13.08
C SER A 409 10.92 0.04 13.91
N SER A 410 9.78 -0.51 13.48
CA SER A 410 9.20 -1.72 14.07
C SER A 410 9.82 -3.01 13.53
N GLY A 411 10.37 -2.96 12.30
CA GLY A 411 10.81 -4.15 11.56
C GLY A 411 9.69 -5.16 11.25
N ALA A 412 8.43 -4.81 11.50
CA ALA A 412 7.27 -5.63 11.16
C ALA A 412 7.17 -5.84 9.65
N THR A 413 6.46 -6.88 9.20
CA THR A 413 6.03 -6.91 7.80
C THR A 413 4.77 -6.08 7.61
N ALA A 414 4.55 -5.67 6.37
CA ALA A 414 3.29 -5.24 5.82
C ALA A 414 2.80 -6.29 4.83
N LEU A 415 1.49 -6.31 4.59
CA LEU A 415 0.83 -7.08 3.56
C LEU A 415 0.22 -6.09 2.55
N ARG A 416 0.57 -6.25 1.28
CA ARG A 416 -0.09 -5.61 0.15
C ARG A 416 -0.71 -6.66 -0.76
N ILE A 417 -1.82 -6.35 -1.45
CA ILE A 417 -2.45 -7.26 -2.42
C ILE A 417 -2.92 -6.47 -3.65
N LEU A 418 -2.77 -7.03 -4.85
CA LEU A 418 -3.14 -6.43 -6.14
C LEU A 418 -4.02 -7.40 -6.93
N SER A 419 -5.10 -6.92 -7.55
CA SER A 419 -6.08 -7.80 -8.20
C SER A 419 -5.49 -8.57 -9.38
N GLY A 420 -5.83 -9.85 -9.47
CA GLY A 420 -5.52 -10.68 -10.63
C GLY A 420 -6.31 -10.26 -11.87
N ALA A 421 -7.54 -9.77 -11.70
CA ALA A 421 -8.40 -9.33 -12.81
C ALA A 421 -7.97 -7.96 -13.38
N ASP A 422 -7.47 -7.05 -12.53
CA ASP A 422 -6.79 -5.83 -12.96
C ASP A 422 -5.50 -5.61 -12.13
N PRO A 423 -4.31 -5.97 -12.67
CA PRO A 423 -3.01 -5.74 -12.04
C PRO A 423 -2.60 -4.27 -11.84
N GLN A 424 -3.49 -3.30 -12.12
CA GLN A 424 -3.34 -1.90 -11.72
C GLN A 424 -4.08 -1.56 -10.42
N TYR A 425 -4.98 -2.45 -9.96
CA TYR A 425 -5.81 -2.23 -8.77
C TYR A 425 -5.17 -2.79 -7.49
N LEU A 426 -5.10 -1.94 -6.47
CA LEU A 426 -4.58 -2.24 -5.13
C LEU A 426 -5.75 -2.62 -4.21
N ILE A 427 -5.78 -3.86 -3.74
CA ILE A 427 -6.82 -4.38 -2.85
C ILE A 427 -6.51 -4.06 -1.38
N GLU A 428 -5.25 -4.28 -0.95
CA GLU A 428 -4.84 -4.20 0.48
C GLU A 428 -3.42 -3.60 0.63
N ASP A 429 -3.10 -2.94 1.77
CA ASP A 429 -1.80 -2.31 2.07
C ASP A 429 -1.59 -2.01 3.59
N SER A 430 -1.54 -3.04 4.44
CA SER A 430 -1.58 -2.94 5.93
C SER A 430 -0.33 -3.43 6.67
N PRO A 431 -0.07 -3.02 7.93
CA PRO A 431 0.91 -3.68 8.83
C PRO A 431 0.47 -5.09 9.25
N THR A 432 1.41 -5.96 9.63
CA THR A 432 1.11 -7.28 10.22
C THR A 432 1.43 -7.39 11.72
N ALA A 433 0.73 -8.31 12.40
CA ALA A 433 0.91 -8.64 13.80
C ALA A 433 2.21 -9.41 14.11
N PHE A 434 2.99 -9.79 13.10
CA PHE A 434 4.19 -10.59 13.33
C PHE A 434 5.25 -9.85 14.15
N GLY A 435 5.33 -8.52 14.02
CA GLY A 435 6.50 -7.77 14.45
C GLY A 435 7.76 -8.21 13.70
N TYR A 436 8.92 -8.02 14.31
CA TYR A 436 10.20 -8.43 13.70
C TYR A 436 10.23 -9.93 13.39
N LEU A 437 10.50 -10.25 12.12
CA LEU A 437 10.85 -11.57 11.62
C LEU A 437 12.30 -11.53 11.13
N GLY A 438 13.04 -12.61 11.33
CA GLY A 438 14.38 -12.80 10.77
C GLY A 438 14.33 -13.30 9.32
N ASP A 439 15.45 -13.15 8.62
CA ASP A 439 15.46 -13.16 7.14
C ASP A 439 15.46 -14.59 6.56
N GLU A 440 15.60 -15.62 7.41
CA GLU A 440 15.40 -17.03 7.05
C GLU A 440 13.92 -17.46 7.00
N VAL A 441 12.98 -16.56 7.24
CA VAL A 441 11.54 -16.83 7.09
C VAL A 441 11.17 -17.26 5.65
N ARG A 442 10.22 -18.19 5.53
CA ARG A 442 9.41 -18.39 4.32
C ARG A 442 7.98 -18.02 4.66
N PHE A 443 7.28 -17.43 3.72
CA PHE A 443 5.89 -17.05 3.90
C PHE A 443 5.00 -17.96 3.06
N ALA A 444 3.77 -18.21 3.51
CA ALA A 444 2.74 -18.88 2.71
C ALA A 444 1.34 -18.25 2.93
N VAL A 445 0.36 -18.57 2.08
CA VAL A 445 -1.04 -18.14 2.24
C VAL A 445 -1.99 -19.32 2.09
N ALA A 446 -2.85 -19.51 3.10
CA ALA A 446 -3.86 -20.55 3.19
C ALA A 446 -4.92 -20.13 4.21
N ASP A 447 -6.07 -20.80 4.25
CA ASP A 447 -7.10 -20.58 5.28
C ASP A 447 -6.72 -21.36 6.56
N TYR A 448 -6.38 -20.66 7.66
CA TYR A 448 -5.92 -21.28 8.92
C TYR A 448 -7.06 -21.51 9.91
N ASP A 449 -7.92 -20.51 10.11
CA ASP A 449 -8.99 -20.56 11.11
C ASP A 449 -10.36 -21.03 10.59
N ARG A 450 -10.50 -21.18 9.27
CA ARG A 450 -11.72 -21.59 8.54
C ARG A 450 -12.85 -20.56 8.59
N ASP A 451 -12.54 -19.26 8.77
CA ASP A 451 -13.47 -18.18 8.44
C ASP A 451 -13.75 -18.08 6.92
N GLY A 452 -12.87 -18.69 6.10
CA GLY A 452 -12.99 -18.75 4.65
C GLY A 452 -12.21 -17.67 3.91
N ASN A 453 -11.23 -17.01 4.53
CA ASN A 453 -10.32 -16.03 3.94
C ASN A 453 -8.87 -16.56 3.97
N LEU A 454 -7.97 -15.91 3.23
CA LEU A 454 -6.57 -16.31 3.16
C LEU A 454 -5.75 -15.65 4.25
N ASP A 455 -5.27 -16.46 5.17
CA ASP A 455 -4.38 -16.02 6.24
C ASP A 455 -2.92 -16.03 5.76
N LEU A 456 -2.13 -15.12 6.31
CA LEU A 456 -0.70 -15.04 6.02
C LEU A 456 0.08 -15.83 7.06
N TYR A 457 0.85 -16.80 6.60
CA TYR A 457 1.74 -17.63 7.41
C TYR A 457 3.19 -17.14 7.29
N ALA A 458 3.91 -17.13 8.41
CA ALA A 458 5.35 -17.00 8.51
C ALA A 458 5.95 -18.30 9.08
N ILE A 459 6.67 -19.03 8.24
CA ILE A 459 7.32 -20.31 8.50
C ILE A 459 8.79 -20.01 8.78
N ILE A 460 9.22 -20.22 10.02
CA ILE A 460 10.51 -19.78 10.54
C ILE A 460 11.29 -21.03 10.98
N PRO A 461 12.19 -21.57 10.13
CA PRO A 461 13.04 -22.68 10.54
C PRO A 461 14.04 -22.26 11.63
N ASP A 462 14.32 -23.16 12.57
CA ASP A 462 15.48 -23.10 13.46
C ASP A 462 16.30 -24.37 13.22
N TYR A 463 17.32 -24.22 12.38
CA TYR A 463 18.23 -25.29 11.96
C TYR A 463 19.19 -25.75 13.08
N ALA A 464 19.26 -25.03 14.21
CA ALA A 464 20.11 -25.36 15.35
C ALA A 464 19.35 -26.06 16.48
N ALA A 465 18.02 -25.94 16.52
CA ALA A 465 17.16 -26.52 17.54
C ALA A 465 16.28 -27.69 17.05
N ASP A 466 16.40 -28.12 15.78
CA ASP A 466 15.56 -29.16 15.16
C ASP A 466 14.05 -28.78 15.22
N THR A 467 13.73 -27.54 14.83
CA THR A 467 12.33 -27.05 14.81
C THR A 467 11.98 -26.15 13.62
N VAL A 468 10.67 -25.99 13.37
CA VAL A 468 10.09 -24.95 12.52
C VAL A 468 8.95 -24.27 13.26
N ARG A 469 9.04 -22.95 13.45
CA ARG A 469 8.00 -22.14 14.05
C ARG A 469 7.08 -21.56 12.99
N VAL A 470 5.80 -21.94 13.02
CA VAL A 470 4.76 -21.41 12.14
C VAL A 470 3.94 -20.38 12.91
N ARG A 471 3.96 -19.14 12.45
CA ARG A 471 3.14 -18.03 12.94
C ARG A 471 2.11 -17.66 11.86
N VAL A 472 0.92 -17.20 12.25
CA VAL A 472 -0.16 -16.86 11.32
C VAL A 472 -0.86 -15.58 11.76
N VAL A 473 -1.12 -14.68 10.82
CA VAL A 473 -1.98 -13.49 10.99
C VAL A 473 -3.20 -13.58 10.07
N ASN A 474 -4.34 -13.06 10.51
CA ASN A 474 -5.59 -13.19 9.76
C ASN A 474 -5.57 -12.39 8.45
N GLY A 475 -6.22 -12.90 7.41
CA GLY A 475 -6.29 -12.26 6.10
C GLY A 475 -7.00 -10.91 6.06
N LEU A 476 -8.08 -10.76 6.84
CA LEU A 476 -8.94 -9.56 6.88
C LEU A 476 -8.50 -8.55 7.95
N ASP A 477 -7.84 -9.01 9.00
CA ASP A 477 -7.13 -8.16 9.97
C ASP A 477 -5.68 -8.67 10.11
N PRO A 478 -4.75 -8.22 9.25
CA PRO A 478 -3.34 -8.61 9.34
C PRO A 478 -2.68 -8.22 10.66
N MET A 479 -3.27 -7.31 11.47
CA MET A 479 -2.82 -6.97 12.83
C MET A 479 -3.34 -7.92 13.92
N ALA A 480 -4.16 -8.92 13.58
CA ALA A 480 -4.55 -10.01 14.46
C ALA A 480 -3.66 -11.26 14.24
N MET A 481 -2.85 -11.62 15.24
CA MET A 481 -2.18 -12.92 15.26
C MET A 481 -3.17 -14.02 15.69
N ILE A 482 -3.41 -14.99 14.81
CA ILE A 482 -4.31 -16.13 15.04
C ILE A 482 -3.55 -17.45 15.30
N GLY A 483 -2.30 -17.56 14.83
CA GLY A 483 -1.46 -18.75 14.99
C GLY A 483 -0.05 -18.43 15.48
N ASP A 484 0.47 -19.25 16.39
CA ASP A 484 1.90 -19.31 16.75
C ASP A 484 2.18 -20.71 17.34
N ARG A 485 2.95 -21.53 16.63
CA ARG A 485 3.23 -22.95 16.93
C ARG A 485 4.68 -23.27 16.58
N THR A 486 5.31 -24.19 17.29
CA THR A 486 6.64 -24.71 16.95
C THR A 486 6.58 -26.21 16.74
N ALA A 487 6.76 -26.66 15.49
CA ALA A 487 6.96 -28.05 15.12
C ALA A 487 8.38 -28.51 15.48
N SER A 488 8.54 -29.69 16.04
CA SER A 488 9.84 -30.38 16.06
C SER A 488 10.00 -31.20 14.78
N ILE A 489 11.05 -30.93 14.01
CA ILE A 489 11.46 -31.74 12.85
C ILE A 489 12.95 -32.04 12.94
N GLU A 490 13.33 -33.27 12.62
CA GLU A 490 14.75 -33.67 12.54
C GLU A 490 15.49 -32.72 11.60
N ALA A 491 16.55 -32.05 12.08
CA ALA A 491 17.13 -30.93 11.36
C ALA A 491 17.79 -31.39 10.04
N PRO A 492 17.58 -30.64 8.94
CA PRO A 492 18.37 -30.77 7.71
C PRO A 492 19.78 -30.23 7.97
N SER A 493 20.57 -31.04 8.68
CA SER A 493 21.77 -30.67 9.44
C SER A 493 23.03 -30.44 8.59
N ASP A 494 22.84 -30.10 7.31
CA ASP A 494 23.79 -29.51 6.36
C ASP A 494 23.03 -29.24 5.03
N TYR A 495 22.21 -28.18 4.87
CA TYR A 495 22.10 -27.34 3.63
C TYR A 495 21.04 -26.23 3.68
N THR A 496 21.40 -25.08 3.09
CA THR A 496 20.53 -23.91 2.86
C THR A 496 19.75 -24.02 1.54
N ASP A 497 18.75 -24.91 1.47
CA ASP A 497 17.63 -24.76 0.51
C ASP A 497 16.40 -25.68 0.82
N VAL A 498 16.01 -25.76 2.09
CA VAL A 498 14.74 -26.42 2.44
C VAL A 498 13.59 -25.61 1.86
N SER A 499 12.79 -26.25 1.02
CA SER A 499 11.64 -25.63 0.40
C SER A 499 10.39 -25.99 1.19
N PHE A 500 9.69 -24.97 1.68
CA PHE A 500 8.46 -25.13 2.42
C PHE A 500 7.27 -24.86 1.54
N ALA A 501 6.26 -25.69 1.70
CA ALA A 501 4.95 -25.55 1.10
C ALA A 501 3.92 -25.77 2.21
N LEU A 502 2.78 -25.08 2.21
CA LEU A 502 1.58 -25.60 2.86
C LEU A 502 0.77 -26.36 1.82
N ALA A 503 0.05 -27.42 2.18
CA ALA A 503 -0.96 -28.06 1.34
C ALA A 503 -1.81 -29.09 2.08
N ASP A 504 -3.14 -29.03 1.96
CA ASP A 504 -4.05 -30.06 2.51
C ASP A 504 -3.80 -31.41 1.81
N TYR A 505 -3.22 -32.37 2.55
CA TYR A 505 -2.84 -33.70 2.07
C TYR A 505 -3.85 -34.77 2.48
N ASP A 506 -4.30 -34.76 3.74
CA ASP A 506 -5.20 -35.78 4.30
C ASP A 506 -6.69 -35.48 4.09
N ARG A 507 -7.02 -34.25 3.64
CA ARG A 507 -8.35 -33.74 3.30
C ARG A 507 -9.21 -33.39 4.53
N ASP A 508 -8.61 -33.04 5.68
CA ASP A 508 -9.33 -32.52 6.86
C ASP A 508 -9.88 -31.08 6.67
N GLY A 509 -9.37 -30.34 5.67
CA GLY A 509 -9.70 -28.95 5.39
C GLY A 509 -8.75 -27.92 6.02
N LYS A 510 -7.51 -28.28 6.34
CA LYS A 510 -6.41 -27.38 6.72
C LYS A 510 -5.22 -27.62 5.81
N ALA A 511 -4.40 -26.59 5.62
CA ALA A 511 -3.15 -26.75 4.89
C ALA A 511 -2.05 -27.34 5.80
N ASP A 512 -1.64 -28.58 5.52
CA ASP A 512 -0.52 -29.27 6.18
C ASP A 512 0.82 -28.62 5.78
N LEU A 513 1.87 -28.71 6.61
CA LEU A 513 3.19 -28.17 6.27
C LEU A 513 4.06 -29.24 5.58
N TRP A 514 4.33 -29.03 4.29
CA TRP A 514 5.20 -29.84 3.44
C TRP A 514 6.63 -29.30 3.49
N VAL A 515 7.52 -30.08 4.09
CA VAL A 515 8.95 -29.82 4.19
C VAL A 515 9.66 -30.63 3.10
N ILE A 516 10.15 -29.96 2.06
CA ILE A 516 10.86 -30.58 0.94
C ILE A 516 12.36 -30.34 1.11
N GLU A 517 13.12 -31.43 1.28
CA GLU A 517 14.58 -31.43 1.24
C GLU A 517 15.03 -31.77 -0.19
N PRO A 518 15.64 -30.85 -0.97
CA PRO A 518 16.14 -31.18 -2.30
C PRO A 518 17.21 -32.28 -2.29
N HIS A 519 18.05 -32.32 -1.24
CA HIS A 519 19.22 -33.19 -1.13
C HIS A 519 19.51 -33.55 0.34
N ALA A 520 18.73 -34.47 0.89
CA ALA A 520 18.77 -34.88 2.30
C ALA A 520 20.14 -35.46 2.71
N ARG A 521 20.61 -35.10 3.90
CA ARG A 521 21.97 -35.39 4.40
C ARG A 521 22.30 -36.89 4.51
N ALA A 522 21.30 -37.72 4.82
CA ALA A 522 21.48 -39.14 5.11
C ALA A 522 21.86 -40.00 3.90
N ASP A 523 21.30 -39.70 2.72
CA ASP A 523 21.48 -40.50 1.51
C ASP A 523 21.59 -39.70 0.18
N GLY A 524 21.60 -38.37 0.25
CA GLY A 524 21.81 -37.48 -0.90
C GLY A 524 20.63 -37.42 -1.89
N LYS A 525 19.44 -37.87 -1.47
CA LYS A 525 18.23 -37.91 -2.31
C LYS A 525 17.29 -36.76 -1.96
N THR A 526 16.32 -36.50 -2.83
CA THR A 526 15.20 -35.61 -2.49
C THR A 526 14.23 -36.32 -1.55
N ARG A 527 13.81 -35.65 -0.47
CA ARG A 527 12.86 -36.15 0.52
C ARG A 527 11.72 -35.15 0.71
N VAL A 528 10.53 -35.65 1.03
CA VAL A 528 9.41 -34.85 1.53
C VAL A 528 9.00 -35.36 2.91
N THR A 529 8.63 -34.45 3.79
CA THR A 529 7.98 -34.74 5.08
C THR A 529 6.75 -33.84 5.19
N ILE A 530 5.57 -34.39 5.48
CA ILE A 530 4.31 -33.65 5.60
C ILE A 530 3.87 -33.64 7.06
N LEU A 531 3.58 -32.47 7.63
CA LEU A 531 3.14 -32.28 9.02
C LEU A 531 1.70 -31.76 9.07
N GLU A 532 0.85 -32.36 9.90
CA GLU A 532 -0.58 -32.02 9.94
C GLU A 532 -0.90 -30.56 10.32
N GLY A 533 -1.95 -29.99 9.72
CA GLY A 533 -2.28 -28.57 9.80
C GLY A 533 -2.88 -28.05 11.12
N ASN A 534 -3.14 -28.87 12.14
CA ASN A 534 -3.74 -28.42 13.40
C ASN A 534 -2.70 -27.83 14.37
N ASN A 535 -1.55 -28.49 14.55
CA ASN A 535 -0.45 -27.96 15.34
C ASN A 535 0.97 -28.32 14.84
N PHE A 536 1.07 -28.94 13.65
CA PHE A 536 2.32 -29.31 12.98
C PHE A 536 3.21 -30.26 13.79
N GLN A 537 2.66 -31.00 14.77
CA GLN A 537 3.43 -31.92 15.62
C GLN A 537 3.48 -33.36 15.08
N ASN A 538 2.58 -33.74 14.17
CA ASN A 538 2.45 -35.11 13.70
C ASN A 538 2.82 -35.20 12.21
N VAL A 539 3.73 -36.12 11.88
CA VAL A 539 4.05 -36.45 10.49
C VAL A 539 2.90 -37.28 9.89
N LEU A 540 2.31 -36.79 8.79
CA LEU A 540 1.30 -37.50 8.00
C LEU A 540 1.94 -38.48 7.01
N GLU A 541 3.04 -38.07 6.38
CA GLU A 541 3.77 -38.84 5.35
C GLU A 541 5.24 -38.42 5.31
N GLN A 542 6.14 -39.36 4.99
CA GLN A 542 7.55 -39.06 4.75
C GLN A 542 8.17 -40.07 3.77
N ASP A 543 8.54 -39.62 2.56
CA ASP A 543 9.11 -40.50 1.52
C ASP A 543 10.19 -39.80 0.66
N VAL A 544 10.87 -40.60 -0.17
CA VAL A 544 11.96 -40.24 -1.07
C VAL A 544 11.44 -40.11 -2.50
N LEU A 545 11.56 -38.92 -3.08
CA LEU A 545 11.06 -38.66 -4.43
C LEU A 545 11.97 -39.27 -5.51
N PRO A 546 11.46 -39.63 -6.71
CA PRO A 546 12.22 -40.12 -7.87
C PRO A 546 13.03 -39.00 -8.56
N LEU A 547 13.68 -38.17 -7.76
CA LEU A 547 14.51 -37.04 -8.14
C LEU A 547 15.93 -37.29 -7.60
N SER A 548 16.93 -36.82 -8.32
CA SER A 548 18.34 -36.98 -7.95
C SER A 548 19.16 -35.74 -8.32
N PRO A 549 18.79 -34.57 -7.77
CA PRO A 549 19.54 -33.34 -7.98
C PRO A 549 20.97 -33.46 -7.45
N GLN A 550 21.91 -32.86 -8.17
CA GLN A 550 23.25 -32.64 -7.63
C GLN A 550 23.19 -31.50 -6.62
N ARG A 551 23.91 -31.63 -5.50
CA ARG A 551 24.08 -30.59 -4.47
C ARG A 551 24.45 -29.20 -5.05
N SER A 552 25.18 -29.17 -6.17
CA SER A 552 25.61 -27.94 -6.87
C SER A 552 24.54 -27.28 -7.75
N ASP A 553 23.36 -27.89 -7.88
CA ASP A 553 22.23 -27.38 -8.67
C ASP A 553 20.98 -27.09 -7.81
N ILE A 554 20.98 -27.36 -6.49
CA ILE A 554 19.76 -27.22 -5.63
C ILE A 554 19.11 -25.85 -5.71
N HIS A 555 19.92 -24.78 -5.66
CA HIS A 555 19.50 -23.37 -5.77
C HIS A 555 18.88 -22.96 -7.12
N ARG A 556 18.74 -23.90 -8.06
CA ARG A 556 18.13 -23.68 -9.40
C ARG A 556 16.76 -24.32 -9.52
N PHE A 557 16.33 -25.08 -8.53
CA PHE A 557 15.00 -25.66 -8.50
C PHE A 557 14.02 -24.67 -7.87
N SER A 558 12.77 -24.78 -8.27
CA SER A 558 11.63 -24.20 -7.57
C SER A 558 10.62 -25.31 -7.38
N TRP A 559 9.97 -25.30 -6.22
CA TRP A 559 9.04 -26.33 -5.82
C TRP A 559 7.67 -25.68 -5.67
N ILE A 560 6.67 -26.26 -6.30
CA ILE A 560 5.27 -26.00 -6.00
C ILE A 560 4.69 -27.33 -5.56
N VAL A 561 3.83 -27.33 -4.57
CA VAL A 561 2.87 -28.42 -4.42
C VAL A 561 1.62 -28.00 -5.23
N THR A 562 0.89 -28.93 -5.85
CA THR A 562 -0.46 -28.75 -6.44
C THR A 562 -0.91 -30.03 -7.11
N ASP A 563 -2.17 -30.45 -6.92
CA ASP A 563 -2.73 -31.58 -7.65
C ASP A 563 -2.73 -31.26 -9.16
N TYR A 564 -2.03 -32.08 -9.93
CA TYR A 564 -1.93 -31.96 -11.38
C TYR A 564 -2.91 -32.90 -12.09
N ASN A 565 -3.21 -34.04 -11.46
CA ASN A 565 -3.93 -35.15 -12.08
C ASN A 565 -5.43 -35.20 -11.70
N ARG A 566 -5.83 -34.41 -10.70
CA ARG A 566 -7.17 -34.24 -10.11
C ARG A 566 -7.70 -35.48 -9.38
N ASP A 567 -6.84 -36.20 -8.67
CA ASP A 567 -7.25 -37.28 -7.76
C ASP A 567 -7.59 -36.81 -6.33
N GLY A 568 -7.40 -35.51 -6.08
CA GLY A 568 -7.66 -34.76 -4.86
C GLY A 568 -6.52 -34.80 -3.83
N THR A 569 -5.34 -35.32 -4.18
CA THR A 569 -4.14 -35.27 -3.33
C THR A 569 -3.11 -34.37 -4.02
N PRO A 570 -2.46 -33.42 -3.33
CA PRO A 570 -1.53 -32.49 -3.97
C PRO A 570 -0.30 -33.20 -4.56
N ASP A 571 0.06 -32.93 -5.81
CA ASP A 571 1.27 -33.46 -6.45
C ASP A 571 2.47 -32.50 -6.28
N ILE A 572 3.71 -32.99 -6.38
CA ILE A 572 4.94 -32.19 -6.20
C ILE A 572 5.52 -31.79 -7.56
N TRP A 573 5.53 -30.48 -7.83
CA TRP A 573 6.07 -29.88 -9.05
C TRP A 573 7.48 -29.37 -8.80
N HIS A 574 8.44 -29.93 -9.53
CA HIS A 574 9.85 -29.58 -9.49
C HIS A 574 10.24 -28.91 -10.81
N VAL A 575 10.45 -27.59 -10.79
CA VAL A 575 10.84 -26.79 -11.95
C VAL A 575 12.34 -26.49 -11.91
N ASN A 576 13.06 -26.87 -12.97
CA ASN A 576 14.48 -26.57 -13.13
C ASN A 576 14.67 -25.27 -13.94
N ARG A 577 14.86 -24.15 -13.23
CA ARG A 577 15.03 -22.79 -13.80
C ARG A 577 16.25 -22.68 -14.74
N LYS A 578 17.22 -23.62 -14.65
CA LYS A 578 18.43 -23.67 -15.50
C LYS A 578 18.14 -24.05 -16.96
N ASN A 579 17.09 -24.83 -17.21
CA ASN A 579 16.83 -25.45 -18.51
C ASN A 579 15.34 -25.51 -18.91
N GLY A 580 14.44 -24.99 -18.08
CA GLY A 580 13.00 -24.96 -18.34
C GLY A 580 12.31 -26.33 -18.23
N VAL A 581 12.93 -27.33 -17.60
CA VAL A 581 12.30 -28.66 -17.41
C VAL A 581 11.43 -28.67 -16.16
N LEU A 582 10.16 -29.02 -16.34
CA LEU A 582 9.22 -29.33 -15.27
C LEU A 582 9.18 -30.87 -15.09
N LYS A 583 9.19 -31.30 -13.83
CA LYS A 583 8.86 -32.66 -13.41
C LYS A 583 7.72 -32.59 -12.41
N ILE A 584 6.77 -33.52 -12.48
CA ILE A 584 5.68 -33.64 -11.50
C ILE A 584 5.69 -35.05 -10.93
N VAL A 585 5.83 -35.16 -9.62
CA VAL A 585 5.79 -36.41 -8.85
C VAL A 585 4.44 -36.51 -8.16
N SER A 586 3.79 -37.67 -8.17
CA SER A 586 2.46 -37.79 -7.55
C SER A 586 2.53 -37.75 -6.03
N GLY A 587 1.69 -36.94 -5.38
CA GLY A 587 1.60 -36.95 -3.91
C GLY A 587 0.90 -38.20 -3.37
N LYS A 588 0.00 -38.80 -4.17
CA LYS A 588 -0.69 -40.06 -3.84
C LYS A 588 0.23 -41.29 -3.99
N ASN A 589 1.33 -41.15 -4.71
CA ASN A 589 2.36 -42.17 -4.86
C ASN A 589 3.69 -41.47 -5.15
N MET A 590 4.41 -41.14 -4.08
CA MET A 590 5.65 -40.35 -4.08
C MET A 590 6.77 -40.94 -4.96
N THR A 591 6.64 -42.19 -5.43
CA THR A 591 7.57 -42.83 -6.38
C THR A 591 7.22 -42.62 -7.86
N SER A 592 6.05 -42.06 -8.17
CA SER A 592 5.49 -41.99 -9.53
C SER A 592 5.70 -40.63 -10.19
N MET A 593 6.23 -40.62 -11.42
CA MET A 593 6.38 -39.41 -12.23
C MET A 593 5.17 -39.22 -13.14
N LEU A 594 4.39 -38.17 -12.91
CA LEU A 594 3.21 -37.79 -13.69
C LEU A 594 3.55 -36.96 -14.93
N TYR A 595 4.65 -36.20 -14.88
CA TYR A 595 5.14 -35.38 -15.98
C TYR A 595 6.68 -35.26 -15.93
N ASP A 596 7.34 -35.26 -17.09
CA ASP A 596 8.76 -34.98 -17.24
C ASP A 596 9.00 -34.37 -18.63
N GLY A 597 9.19 -33.06 -18.72
CA GLY A 597 9.20 -32.37 -20.02
C GLY A 597 9.58 -30.89 -20.00
N PRO A 598 9.80 -30.30 -21.18
CA PRO A 598 10.11 -28.87 -21.32
C PRO A 598 8.85 -28.00 -21.18
N THR A 599 8.99 -26.90 -20.45
CA THR A 599 8.04 -25.78 -20.41
C THR A 599 8.33 -24.76 -21.50
N GLY A 600 7.48 -23.74 -21.61
CA GLY A 600 7.66 -22.55 -22.44
C GLY A 600 8.55 -21.48 -21.82
N ILE A 601 9.01 -21.66 -20.57
CA ILE A 601 9.92 -20.73 -19.89
C ILE A 601 11.18 -20.55 -20.75
N SER A 602 11.60 -19.28 -20.91
CA SER A 602 12.77 -18.93 -21.71
C SER A 602 14.02 -19.69 -21.25
N LYS A 603 14.87 -20.10 -22.19
CA LYS A 603 16.12 -20.84 -21.92
C LYS A 603 17.28 -19.93 -21.49
N VAL A 604 16.94 -18.73 -21.03
CA VAL A 604 17.82 -17.60 -20.73
C VAL A 604 17.27 -16.94 -19.45
N HIS A 605 18.08 -16.13 -18.76
CA HIS A 605 17.77 -15.51 -17.45
C HIS A 605 17.63 -16.57 -16.35
N LYS A 606 18.68 -16.72 -15.52
CA LYS A 606 18.89 -17.95 -14.74
C LYS A 606 18.23 -17.93 -13.37
N LEU A 607 17.96 -16.75 -12.81
CA LEU A 607 17.77 -16.54 -11.38
C LEU A 607 16.66 -15.50 -11.05
N ASP A 608 16.11 -14.84 -12.05
CA ASP A 608 15.22 -13.67 -11.93
C ASP A 608 13.72 -14.02 -11.88
N TYR A 609 13.40 -15.32 -11.96
CA TYR A 609 12.04 -15.85 -11.90
C TYR A 609 11.67 -16.34 -10.50
N GLN A 610 10.69 -15.69 -9.89
CA GLN A 610 9.87 -16.28 -8.83
C GLN A 610 8.77 -17.12 -9.49
N ILE A 611 8.66 -18.39 -9.10
CA ILE A 611 7.52 -19.23 -9.47
C ILE A 611 6.53 -19.16 -8.32
N LEU A 612 5.34 -18.59 -8.59
CA LEU A 612 4.32 -18.44 -7.56
C LEU A 612 3.59 -19.76 -7.35
N GLY A 613 3.27 -20.04 -6.09
CA GLY A 613 2.49 -21.20 -5.68
C GLY A 613 1.58 -20.84 -4.51
N SER A 614 0.26 -20.86 -4.62
CA SER A 614 -0.71 -20.28 -3.66
C SER A 614 -2.11 -20.46 -4.18
N ASP A 615 -3.09 -20.24 -3.31
CA ASP A 615 -4.42 -20.79 -3.50
C ASP A 615 -5.40 -20.14 -2.52
N ARG A 616 -6.51 -20.81 -2.14
CA ARG A 616 -7.77 -20.16 -1.76
C ARG A 616 -8.57 -20.81 -0.62
N ALA A 617 -8.95 -20.00 0.35
CA ALA A 617 -10.37 -19.65 0.51
C ALA A 617 -10.39 -18.11 0.67
N ARG A 618 -10.95 -17.35 -0.28
CA ARG A 618 -12.29 -16.71 -0.21
C ARG A 618 -12.34 -15.44 0.67
N LEU A 619 -13.52 -15.06 1.22
CA LEU A 619 -14.09 -13.70 1.12
C LEU A 619 -14.92 -13.22 2.34
N PRO A 620 -14.92 -11.91 2.71
CA PRO A 620 -15.96 -10.98 2.22
C PRO A 620 -15.61 -9.45 2.17
N ILE A 621 -15.55 -8.83 0.97
CA ILE A 621 -15.30 -7.37 0.79
C ILE A 621 -16.57 -6.61 0.30
N PRO A 622 -16.85 -5.37 0.74
CA PRO A 622 -17.83 -4.46 0.12
C PRO A 622 -17.53 -4.13 -1.34
N PRO A 623 -18.52 -3.71 -2.17
CA PRO A 623 -18.25 -3.34 -3.56
C PRO A 623 -17.61 -1.95 -3.66
N GLU A 624 -16.75 -1.76 -4.65
CA GLU A 624 -16.13 -0.47 -4.99
C GLU A 624 -17.12 0.56 -5.57
N PRO A 625 -16.89 1.88 -5.41
CA PRO A 625 -17.65 2.93 -6.09
C PRO A 625 -17.60 2.78 -7.63
N PRO A 626 -18.73 2.57 -8.34
CA PRO A 626 -18.75 2.52 -9.80
C PRO A 626 -18.30 3.85 -10.41
N GLN A 627 -17.58 3.81 -11.53
CA GLN A 627 -17.02 5.03 -12.16
C GLN A 627 -17.92 5.53 -13.28
N LEU A 628 -18.41 6.77 -13.19
CA LEU A 628 -19.29 7.34 -14.22
C LEU A 628 -18.46 7.83 -15.42
N ILE A 629 -18.82 7.40 -16.63
CA ILE A 629 -18.15 7.76 -17.88
C ILE A 629 -18.88 8.93 -18.54
N GLY A 630 -20.17 8.76 -18.84
CA GLY A 630 -21.00 9.71 -19.56
C GLY A 630 -22.46 9.74 -19.07
N PRO A 631 -23.17 10.88 -19.19
CA PRO A 631 -22.69 12.16 -19.71
C PRO A 631 -21.68 12.88 -18.78
N PRO A 632 -20.97 13.91 -19.30
CA PRO A 632 -20.22 14.87 -18.49
C PRO A 632 -21.13 15.62 -17.51
N ASP A 633 -20.60 16.04 -16.35
CA ASP A 633 -21.39 16.79 -15.37
C ASP A 633 -21.83 18.17 -15.90
N GLY A 634 -23.11 18.49 -15.65
CA GLY A 634 -23.74 19.76 -16.01
C GLY A 634 -24.07 19.93 -17.49
N VAL A 635 -23.95 18.88 -18.30
CA VAL A 635 -24.28 18.94 -19.74
C VAL A 635 -25.75 19.29 -19.99
N VAL A 636 -26.02 19.96 -21.11
CA VAL A 636 -27.38 20.18 -21.63
C VAL A 636 -27.66 19.16 -22.73
N VAL A 637 -28.82 18.51 -22.68
CA VAL A 637 -29.20 17.39 -23.56
C VAL A 637 -30.58 17.62 -24.16
N THR A 638 -30.69 17.46 -25.48
CA THR A 638 -31.93 17.78 -26.24
C THR A 638 -32.80 16.56 -26.53
N ASP A 639 -32.56 15.44 -25.84
CA ASP A 639 -33.30 14.19 -26.00
C ASP A 639 -34.06 13.82 -24.72
N THR A 640 -35.14 13.06 -24.86
CA THR A 640 -35.87 12.45 -23.72
C THR A 640 -35.30 11.12 -23.28
N SER A 641 -34.46 10.50 -24.11
CA SER A 641 -33.79 9.24 -23.83
C SER A 641 -32.28 9.51 -23.86
N ILE A 642 -31.66 9.45 -22.67
CA ILE A 642 -30.25 9.79 -22.46
C ILE A 642 -29.51 8.49 -22.16
N GLU A 643 -28.42 8.27 -22.90
CA GLU A 643 -27.48 7.20 -22.62
C GLU A 643 -26.61 7.55 -21.41
N LEU A 644 -26.76 6.78 -20.33
CA LEU A 644 -25.91 6.83 -19.14
C LEU A 644 -24.89 5.69 -19.23
N SER A 645 -23.60 6.03 -19.20
CA SER A 645 -22.50 5.08 -19.30
C SER A 645 -21.57 5.14 -18.09
N TYR A 646 -21.18 3.96 -17.61
CA TYR A 646 -20.34 3.79 -16.41
C TYR A 646 -19.56 2.48 -16.45
N HIS A 647 -18.43 2.44 -15.76
CA HIS A 647 -17.77 1.19 -15.39
C HIS A 647 -18.47 0.62 -14.14
N PRO A 648 -18.99 -0.62 -14.19
CA PRO A 648 -19.60 -1.27 -13.04
C PRO A 648 -18.51 -1.68 -12.04
N SER A 649 -18.85 -1.81 -10.75
CA SER A 649 -17.99 -2.54 -9.80
C SER A 649 -18.06 -4.04 -10.08
N GLY A 650 -16.91 -4.72 -10.11
CA GLY A 650 -16.82 -6.17 -10.30
C GLY A 650 -17.47 -6.93 -9.15
N LEU A 651 -17.18 -6.53 -7.91
CA LEU A 651 -17.69 -7.12 -6.65
C LEU A 651 -19.20 -6.90 -6.40
N ALA A 652 -19.94 -6.29 -7.34
CA ALA A 652 -21.35 -5.95 -7.20
C ALA A 652 -22.29 -7.14 -7.50
N LYS A 653 -22.94 -7.68 -6.45
CA LYS A 653 -24.01 -8.69 -6.62
C LYS A 653 -25.19 -8.11 -7.40
N SER A 654 -25.56 -6.86 -7.08
CA SER A 654 -26.60 -6.06 -7.75
C SER A 654 -26.14 -4.62 -7.96
N THR A 655 -26.39 -4.08 -9.14
CA THR A 655 -26.15 -2.68 -9.50
C THR A 655 -27.49 -1.99 -9.76
N SER A 656 -27.63 -0.75 -9.31
CA SER A 656 -28.84 0.06 -9.53
C SER A 656 -28.47 1.52 -9.79
N LEU A 657 -29.15 2.15 -10.72
CA LEU A 657 -28.96 3.56 -11.05
C LEU A 657 -30.02 4.39 -10.33
N VAL A 658 -29.63 5.50 -9.71
CA VAL A 658 -30.50 6.40 -8.96
C VAL A 658 -30.41 7.80 -9.58
N MET A 659 -31.56 8.38 -9.91
CA MET A 659 -31.69 9.74 -10.42
C MET A 659 -32.51 10.59 -9.45
N SER A 660 -32.08 11.81 -9.17
CA SER A 660 -32.64 12.69 -8.13
C SER A 660 -32.68 14.16 -8.53
N ASP A 661 -33.44 14.95 -7.78
CA ASP A 661 -33.49 16.41 -7.88
C ASP A 661 -32.41 17.10 -7.02
N ALA A 662 -32.35 18.43 -7.09
CA ALA A 662 -31.40 19.28 -6.36
C ALA A 662 -31.54 19.26 -4.82
N LEU A 663 -32.57 18.61 -4.28
CA LEU A 663 -32.79 18.40 -2.85
C LEU A 663 -32.55 16.93 -2.43
N GLY A 664 -32.10 16.08 -3.36
CA GLY A 664 -31.90 14.64 -3.14
C GLY A 664 -33.17 13.80 -3.27
N GLY A 665 -34.30 14.38 -3.70
CA GLY A 665 -35.54 13.64 -3.94
C GLY A 665 -35.38 12.71 -5.14
N VAL A 666 -35.56 11.39 -4.94
CA VAL A 666 -35.41 10.40 -6.03
C VAL A 666 -36.52 10.58 -7.07
N LEU A 667 -36.13 10.90 -8.30
CA LEU A 667 -37.01 11.09 -9.46
C LEU A 667 -37.29 9.77 -10.18
N ALA A 668 -36.30 8.90 -10.27
CA ALA A 668 -36.40 7.54 -10.78
C ALA A 668 -35.22 6.69 -10.30
N SER A 669 -35.41 5.38 -10.20
CA SER A 669 -34.33 4.43 -9.90
C SER A 669 -34.70 3.02 -10.36
N GLY A 670 -33.71 2.19 -10.68
CA GLY A 670 -33.94 0.78 -10.98
C GLY A 670 -32.66 -0.02 -11.16
N ASN A 671 -32.83 -1.32 -11.42
CA ASN A 671 -31.72 -2.23 -11.69
C ASN A 671 -30.98 -1.81 -12.97
N ALA A 672 -29.65 -1.79 -12.91
CA ALA A 672 -28.79 -1.46 -14.03
C ALA A 672 -27.86 -2.66 -14.34
N PRO A 673 -27.31 -2.78 -15.56
CA PRO A 673 -26.32 -3.79 -15.90
C PRO A 673 -25.13 -3.79 -14.93
N LYS A 674 -24.51 -4.97 -14.82
CA LYS A 674 -23.27 -5.18 -14.05
C LYS A 674 -22.20 -5.79 -14.94
N SER A 675 -20.98 -5.92 -14.41
CA SER A 675 -19.83 -6.39 -15.18
C SER A 675 -20.11 -7.70 -15.93
N HIS A 676 -19.53 -7.81 -17.11
CA HIS A 676 -19.57 -8.98 -18.00
C HIS A 676 -21.00 -9.48 -18.36
N THR A 677 -22.03 -8.65 -18.20
CA THR A 677 -23.36 -8.91 -18.79
C THR A 677 -23.40 -8.48 -20.25
N SER A 678 -24.23 -9.11 -21.08
CA SER A 678 -24.35 -8.83 -22.52
C SER A 678 -24.90 -7.43 -22.89
N ALA A 679 -25.15 -6.58 -21.89
CA ALA A 679 -25.49 -5.16 -22.02
C ALA A 679 -24.31 -4.22 -21.71
N CYS A 680 -23.11 -4.77 -21.46
CA CYS A 680 -21.87 -4.03 -21.26
C CYS A 680 -20.81 -4.57 -22.23
N ALA A 681 -19.96 -3.69 -22.77
CA ALA A 681 -18.89 -4.05 -23.70
C ALA A 681 -17.60 -3.34 -23.31
N ASN A 682 -16.47 -4.08 -23.29
CA ASN A 682 -15.18 -3.61 -22.74
C ASN A 682 -15.38 -2.94 -21.36
N ASP A 683 -16.15 -3.62 -20.51
CA ASP A 683 -16.59 -3.24 -19.17
C ASP A 683 -17.12 -1.79 -19.02
N THR A 684 -17.62 -1.25 -20.13
CA THR A 684 -18.49 -0.08 -20.19
C THR A 684 -19.93 -0.56 -20.25
N CYS A 685 -20.69 -0.33 -19.16
CA CYS A 685 -22.11 -0.56 -19.13
C CYS A 685 -22.88 0.66 -19.62
N VAL A 686 -23.95 0.42 -20.38
CA VAL A 686 -24.74 1.45 -21.08
C VAL A 686 -26.22 1.27 -20.77
N VAL A 687 -26.90 2.35 -20.36
CA VAL A 687 -28.34 2.32 -20.03
C VAL A 687 -29.05 3.59 -20.47
N ASP A 688 -30.16 3.44 -21.19
CA ASP A 688 -31.06 4.55 -21.48
C ASP A 688 -31.97 4.86 -20.27
N THR A 689 -31.98 6.11 -19.84
CA THR A 689 -32.93 6.67 -18.86
C THR A 689 -34.41 6.28 -19.06
N ALA A 690 -34.85 6.08 -20.31
CA ALA A 690 -36.21 5.68 -20.64
C ALA A 690 -36.58 4.28 -20.09
N ALA A 691 -35.60 3.40 -19.87
CA ALA A 691 -35.80 2.09 -19.23
C ALA A 691 -36.32 2.22 -17.78
N PHE A 692 -36.06 3.35 -17.12
CA PHE A 692 -36.53 3.64 -15.76
C PHE A 692 -37.86 4.43 -15.72
N GLY A 693 -38.46 4.73 -16.88
CA GLY A 693 -39.73 5.46 -16.98
C GLY A 693 -39.66 6.93 -16.52
N LEU A 694 -38.47 7.51 -16.40
CA LEU A 694 -38.26 8.89 -15.96
C LEU A 694 -38.93 9.87 -16.94
N GLN A 695 -39.88 10.66 -16.43
CA GLN A 695 -40.47 11.75 -17.20
C GLN A 695 -39.57 12.98 -17.13
N MET A 696 -38.64 13.07 -18.09
CA MET A 696 -37.79 14.24 -18.30
C MET A 696 -38.62 15.53 -18.38
N ARG A 697 -38.09 16.61 -17.80
CA ARG A 697 -38.72 17.93 -17.78
C ARG A 697 -37.73 18.99 -18.24
N ASP A 698 -38.22 19.85 -19.11
CA ASP A 698 -37.50 20.98 -19.66
C ASP A 698 -36.90 21.88 -18.56
N GLY A 699 -35.61 22.20 -18.66
CA GLY A 699 -34.86 23.04 -17.73
C GLY A 699 -34.60 22.46 -16.33
N VAL A 700 -35.07 21.24 -16.02
CA VAL A 700 -34.90 20.63 -14.70
C VAL A 700 -33.59 19.86 -14.64
N ARG A 701 -32.62 20.35 -13.85
CA ARG A 701 -31.37 19.60 -13.60
C ARG A 701 -31.70 18.29 -12.87
N VAL A 702 -31.31 17.17 -13.47
CA VAL A 702 -31.35 15.82 -12.89
C VAL A 702 -29.94 15.48 -12.43
N TYR A 703 -29.82 14.99 -11.20
CA TYR A 703 -28.61 14.39 -10.65
C TYR A 703 -28.70 12.88 -10.79
N TRP A 704 -27.58 12.19 -10.94
CA TRP A 704 -27.53 10.74 -11.05
C TRP A 704 -26.25 10.13 -10.47
N ASN A 705 -26.40 8.95 -9.89
CA ASN A 705 -25.31 8.09 -9.45
C ASN A 705 -25.65 6.62 -9.65
N VAL A 706 -24.63 5.76 -9.61
CA VAL A 706 -24.77 4.31 -9.68
C VAL A 706 -24.42 3.74 -8.32
N ARG A 707 -25.39 3.05 -7.72
CA ARG A 707 -25.26 2.29 -6.48
C ARG A 707 -24.87 0.86 -6.80
N ALA A 708 -23.75 0.40 -6.25
CA ALA A 708 -23.40 -1.02 -6.21
C ALA A 708 -23.68 -1.59 -4.80
N THR A 709 -24.08 -2.86 -4.75
CA THR A 709 -24.43 -3.54 -3.49
C THR A 709 -24.14 -5.03 -3.60
N ASN A 710 -23.52 -5.59 -2.56
CA ASN A 710 -23.34 -7.03 -2.39
C ASN A 710 -23.87 -7.47 -1.01
N ALA A 711 -23.42 -8.61 -0.47
CA ALA A 711 -23.88 -9.09 0.84
C ALA A 711 -23.26 -8.33 2.03
N TYR A 712 -22.20 -7.57 1.79
CA TYR A 712 -21.28 -7.04 2.82
C TYR A 712 -21.24 -5.51 2.85
N GLY A 713 -21.64 -4.85 1.76
CA GLY A 713 -21.78 -3.39 1.76
C GLY A 713 -22.62 -2.82 0.62
N THR A 714 -22.86 -1.51 0.73
CA THR A 714 -23.43 -0.65 -0.32
C THR A 714 -22.49 0.54 -0.53
N THR A 715 -22.24 0.86 -1.79
CA THR A 715 -21.42 1.99 -2.22
C THR A 715 -22.16 2.80 -3.28
N PHE A 716 -21.68 4.01 -3.56
CA PHE A 716 -22.24 4.91 -4.56
C PHE A 716 -21.10 5.54 -5.37
N SER A 717 -21.31 5.67 -6.68
CA SER A 717 -20.44 6.48 -7.53
C SER A 717 -20.43 7.94 -7.05
N VAL A 718 -19.45 8.71 -7.54
CA VAL A 718 -19.59 10.17 -7.61
C VAL A 718 -20.91 10.52 -8.28
N THR A 719 -21.59 11.58 -7.82
CA THR A 719 -22.84 12.04 -8.43
C THR A 719 -22.53 13.05 -9.52
N ARG A 720 -23.12 12.85 -10.71
CA ARG A 720 -23.09 13.80 -11.83
C ARG A 720 -24.48 14.35 -12.10
N SER A 721 -24.61 15.33 -13.00
CA SER A 721 -25.88 15.94 -13.37
C SER A 721 -25.97 16.25 -14.87
N PHE A 722 -27.19 16.39 -15.37
CA PHE A 722 -27.51 16.89 -16.71
C PHE A 722 -28.78 17.74 -16.68
N ILE A 723 -29.04 18.50 -17.75
CA ILE A 723 -30.24 19.34 -17.90
C ILE A 723 -30.93 19.02 -19.23
N PRO A 724 -32.15 18.48 -19.24
CA PRO A 724 -32.94 18.34 -20.46
C PRO A 724 -33.38 19.70 -21.01
N ASP A 725 -32.98 20.01 -22.25
CA ASP A 725 -33.46 21.12 -23.08
C ASP A 725 -34.44 20.53 -24.10
N LEU A 726 -35.68 20.31 -23.64
CA LEU A 726 -36.71 19.66 -24.42
C LEU A 726 -37.48 20.70 -25.25
N PRO A 727 -38.33 20.29 -26.21
CA PRO A 727 -39.41 21.16 -26.71
C PRO A 727 -40.41 21.46 -25.59
N GLY A 728 -40.05 22.43 -24.74
CA GLY A 728 -40.72 22.80 -23.48
C GLY A 728 -42.22 22.99 -23.59
N PRO A 729 -42.95 22.85 -22.46
CA PRO A 729 -44.41 22.89 -22.46
C PRO A 729 -44.91 24.12 -23.22
N VAL A 730 -45.81 23.89 -24.17
CA VAL A 730 -46.41 24.97 -24.95
C VAL A 730 -47.56 25.57 -24.18
N ASP A 731 -47.61 26.89 -24.12
CA ASP A 731 -48.69 27.63 -23.49
C ASP A 731 -49.88 27.65 -24.44
N ILE A 732 -51.05 27.22 -23.96
CA ILE A 732 -52.29 27.34 -24.72
C ILE A 732 -52.74 28.79 -24.62
N LEU A 733 -52.65 29.51 -25.73
CA LEU A 733 -53.06 30.90 -25.83
C LEU A 733 -54.57 31.02 -26.08
N LEU A 734 -55.16 30.06 -26.80
CA LEU A 734 -56.61 29.95 -27.01
C LEU A 734 -57.05 28.47 -27.03
N PRO A 735 -58.21 28.12 -26.44
CA PRO A 735 -59.02 28.96 -25.55
C PRO A 735 -58.32 29.25 -24.21
N GLU A 736 -58.74 30.31 -23.55
CA GLU A 736 -58.31 30.64 -22.18
C GLU A 736 -58.90 29.65 -21.16
N GLU A 737 -58.28 29.52 -19.98
CA GLU A 737 -58.75 28.62 -18.92
C GLU A 737 -60.14 29.02 -18.42
N GLY A 738 -61.08 28.08 -18.45
CA GLY A 738 -62.48 28.28 -18.06
C GLY A 738 -63.34 29.04 -19.09
N GLN A 739 -62.80 29.37 -20.27
CA GLN A 739 -63.48 30.24 -21.24
C GLN A 739 -64.82 29.65 -21.70
N ALA A 740 -65.86 30.50 -21.76
CA ALA A 740 -67.14 30.17 -22.37
C ALA A 740 -67.20 30.68 -23.81
N LEU A 741 -67.61 29.81 -24.74
CA LEU A 741 -67.59 30.06 -26.18
C LEU A 741 -68.97 29.78 -26.79
N SER A 742 -69.43 30.69 -27.63
CA SER A 742 -70.71 30.60 -28.38
C SER A 742 -70.55 30.12 -29.83
N VAL A 743 -69.31 29.86 -30.24
CA VAL A 743 -68.88 29.39 -31.57
C VAL A 743 -67.74 28.38 -31.39
N GLN A 744 -67.37 27.66 -32.46
CA GLN A 744 -66.26 26.70 -32.38
C GLN A 744 -64.95 27.37 -31.92
N PRO A 745 -64.17 26.75 -31.01
CA PRO A 745 -62.89 27.29 -30.57
C PRO A 745 -61.86 27.26 -31.71
N GLN A 746 -61.07 28.33 -31.82
CA GLN A 746 -59.73 28.22 -32.41
C GLN A 746 -58.78 27.75 -31.31
N PHE A 747 -57.85 26.86 -31.64
CA PHE A 747 -56.85 26.37 -30.68
C PHE A 747 -55.47 26.89 -31.08
N THR A 748 -54.88 27.73 -30.23
CA THR A 748 -53.60 28.41 -30.51
C THR A 748 -52.63 28.16 -29.38
N TRP A 749 -51.37 27.84 -29.69
CA TRP A 749 -50.32 27.60 -28.70
C TRP A 749 -48.96 28.13 -29.15
N THR A 750 -48.06 28.40 -28.20
CA THR A 750 -46.70 28.87 -28.48
C THR A 750 -45.91 27.82 -29.30
N SER A 751 -45.21 28.26 -30.34
CA SER A 751 -44.33 27.36 -31.09
C SER A 751 -42.97 27.20 -30.39
N ARG A 752 -42.31 26.06 -30.59
CA ARG A 752 -40.98 25.73 -30.06
C ARG A 752 -40.07 25.41 -31.25
N PRO A 753 -38.91 26.07 -31.41
CA PRO A 753 -37.95 25.75 -32.48
C PRO A 753 -37.47 24.29 -32.47
N THR A 754 -37.44 23.65 -31.30
CA THR A 754 -37.00 22.27 -31.06
C THR A 754 -38.07 21.20 -31.33
N ALA A 755 -39.32 21.57 -31.65
CA ALA A 755 -40.37 20.61 -31.97
C ALA A 755 -40.42 20.24 -33.47
N SER A 756 -40.81 19.01 -33.79
CA SER A 756 -41.12 18.48 -35.13
C SER A 756 -42.63 18.36 -35.39
N ASP A 757 -43.39 17.91 -34.38
CA ASP A 757 -44.84 17.74 -34.42
C ASP A 757 -45.55 18.21 -33.15
N TYR A 758 -46.86 18.43 -33.27
CA TYR A 758 -47.76 18.68 -32.17
C TYR A 758 -49.01 17.82 -32.30
N VAL A 759 -49.43 17.17 -31.21
CA VAL A 759 -50.71 16.45 -31.12
C VAL A 759 -51.65 17.16 -30.16
N VAL A 760 -52.63 17.87 -30.71
CA VAL A 760 -53.72 18.51 -29.95
C VAL A 760 -54.74 17.43 -29.58
N THR A 761 -55.04 17.28 -28.29
CA THR A 761 -56.11 16.41 -27.78
C THR A 761 -57.19 17.23 -27.10
N ILE A 762 -58.43 17.10 -27.57
CA ILE A 762 -59.62 17.75 -27.00
C ILE A 762 -60.55 16.65 -26.50
N LYS A 763 -61.10 16.76 -25.29
CA LYS A 763 -61.96 15.73 -24.68
C LYS A 763 -63.17 16.33 -23.98
N ASN A 764 -64.36 15.80 -24.26
CA ASN A 764 -65.58 16.14 -23.51
C ASN A 764 -65.46 15.59 -22.08
N THR A 765 -65.76 16.42 -21.08
CA THR A 765 -65.63 16.05 -19.66
C THR A 765 -66.69 15.05 -19.21
N VAL A 766 -67.85 15.00 -19.85
CA VAL A 766 -69.01 14.15 -19.52
C VAL A 766 -68.98 12.87 -20.34
N THR A 767 -69.15 12.96 -21.67
CA THR A 767 -69.24 11.78 -22.58
C THR A 767 -67.92 11.03 -22.72
N LYS A 768 -66.80 11.67 -22.32
CA LYS A 768 -65.42 11.18 -22.43
C LYS A 768 -64.94 10.98 -23.89
N GLU A 769 -65.71 11.38 -24.89
CA GLU A 769 -65.30 11.40 -26.29
C GLU A 769 -64.10 12.33 -26.49
N LYS A 770 -63.22 11.99 -27.44
CA LYS A 770 -61.95 12.68 -27.67
C LYS A 770 -61.69 12.89 -29.16
N VAL A 771 -61.30 14.11 -29.52
CA VAL A 771 -60.72 14.45 -30.83
C VAL A 771 -59.21 14.53 -30.67
N LYS A 772 -58.47 14.06 -31.67
CA LYS A 772 -57.02 14.23 -31.80
C LYS A 772 -56.68 14.79 -33.17
N LEU A 773 -55.80 15.78 -33.21
CA LEU A 773 -55.27 16.39 -34.43
C LEU A 773 -53.75 16.44 -34.33
N THR A 774 -53.05 16.21 -35.46
CA THR A 774 -51.58 16.25 -35.54
C THR A 774 -51.15 17.32 -36.53
N PHE A 775 -50.15 18.12 -36.17
CA PHE A 775 -49.59 19.21 -36.98
C PHE A 775 -48.06 19.10 -36.99
N SER A 776 -47.41 19.49 -38.08
CA SER A 776 -45.96 19.66 -38.11
C SER A 776 -45.57 21.07 -37.69
N GLN A 777 -44.44 21.21 -36.99
CA GLN A 777 -43.91 22.50 -36.57
C GLN A 777 -43.57 23.42 -37.75
N ALA A 778 -43.23 22.86 -38.93
CA ALA A 778 -43.05 23.61 -40.18
C ALA A 778 -44.34 24.31 -40.69
N GLN A 779 -45.49 24.06 -40.06
CA GLN A 779 -46.78 24.74 -40.33
C GLN A 779 -47.04 25.91 -39.37
N CYS A 780 -46.12 26.19 -38.43
CA CYS A 780 -46.26 27.23 -37.41
C CYS A 780 -45.39 28.45 -37.69
N THR A 781 -45.64 29.53 -36.95
CA THR A 781 -44.74 30.70 -36.86
C THR A 781 -44.29 30.86 -35.41
N ALA A 782 -44.33 32.06 -34.81
CA ALA A 782 -44.14 32.21 -33.36
C ALA A 782 -45.23 31.47 -32.55
N ALA A 783 -46.40 31.26 -33.15
CA ALA A 783 -47.47 30.41 -32.63
C ALA A 783 -47.93 29.40 -33.69
N CYS A 784 -48.47 28.29 -33.21
CA CYS A 784 -49.21 27.30 -33.98
C CYS A 784 -50.72 27.55 -33.79
N THR A 785 -51.55 27.28 -34.80
CA THR A 785 -53.01 27.34 -34.67
C THR A 785 -53.68 26.17 -35.39
N ALA A 786 -54.61 25.50 -34.70
CA ALA A 786 -55.43 24.43 -35.21
C ALA A 786 -56.89 24.88 -35.38
N GLN A 787 -57.53 24.39 -36.43
CA GLN A 787 -58.99 24.40 -36.59
C GLN A 787 -59.52 22.97 -36.52
N LEU A 788 -60.74 22.81 -36.04
CA LEU A 788 -61.41 21.51 -35.99
C LEU A 788 -61.92 21.11 -37.39
N PRO A 789 -61.81 19.82 -37.79
CA PRO A 789 -62.36 19.34 -39.05
C PRO A 789 -63.89 19.13 -39.02
N ALA A 790 -64.50 19.14 -37.83
CA ALA A 790 -65.94 18.99 -37.62
C ALA A 790 -66.38 19.69 -36.32
N PRO A 791 -67.63 20.18 -36.21
CA PRO A 791 -68.12 20.82 -35.00
C PRO A 791 -68.07 19.92 -33.76
N LEU A 792 -67.71 20.52 -32.62
CA LEU A 792 -68.06 19.95 -31.32
C LEU A 792 -69.54 20.24 -31.01
N VAL A 793 -70.16 19.35 -30.24
CA VAL A 793 -71.49 19.57 -29.64
C VAL A 793 -71.36 20.42 -28.37
N ASP A 794 -72.49 20.90 -27.86
CA ASP A 794 -72.53 21.65 -26.60
C ASP A 794 -72.04 20.80 -25.42
N GLY A 795 -71.30 21.44 -24.51
CA GLY A 795 -70.79 20.81 -23.30
C GLY A 795 -69.47 21.39 -22.80
N SER A 796 -68.96 20.80 -21.72
CA SER A 796 -67.69 21.19 -21.10
C SER A 796 -66.56 20.29 -21.60
N TYR A 797 -65.45 20.89 -22.00
CA TYR A 797 -64.30 20.24 -22.62
C TYR A 797 -63.01 20.58 -21.88
N TRP A 798 -61.97 19.78 -22.11
CA TRP A 798 -60.58 20.23 -21.94
C TRP A 798 -59.77 19.99 -23.20
N VAL A 799 -58.83 20.90 -23.46
CA VAL A 799 -57.77 20.76 -24.48
C VAL A 799 -56.42 20.59 -23.80
N LYS A 800 -55.53 19.79 -24.40
CA LYS A 800 -54.12 19.66 -24.02
C LYS A 800 -53.32 19.44 -25.30
N VAL A 801 -52.22 20.18 -25.46
CA VAL A 801 -51.30 20.03 -26.59
C VAL A 801 -50.10 19.21 -26.12
N LYS A 802 -49.72 18.23 -26.93
CA LYS A 802 -48.46 17.49 -26.81
C LYS A 802 -47.50 18.00 -27.87
N SER A 803 -46.29 18.41 -27.52
CA SER A 803 -45.20 18.62 -28.49
C SER A 803 -44.42 17.31 -28.70
N ARG A 804 -43.74 17.19 -29.83
CA ARG A 804 -42.69 16.20 -30.07
C ARG A 804 -41.50 16.84 -30.79
N ASP A 805 -40.27 16.42 -30.51
CA ASP A 805 -39.05 16.70 -31.31
C ASP A 805 -38.85 15.66 -32.45
N VAL A 806 -37.70 15.66 -33.15
CA VAL A 806 -37.41 14.71 -34.25
C VAL A 806 -36.88 13.35 -33.76
N GLN A 807 -36.34 13.29 -32.54
CA GLN A 807 -35.81 12.10 -31.89
C GLN A 807 -36.96 11.21 -31.35
N GLY A 808 -38.07 11.83 -30.99
CA GLY A 808 -39.28 11.16 -30.50
C GLY A 808 -39.74 11.63 -29.12
N GLY A 809 -38.96 12.51 -28.49
CA GLY A 809 -39.20 13.10 -27.18
C GLY A 809 -40.33 14.11 -27.18
N VAL A 810 -40.94 14.32 -26.00
CA VAL A 810 -42.31 14.86 -25.90
C VAL A 810 -42.56 15.69 -24.65
N SER A 811 -43.17 16.86 -24.83
CA SER A 811 -43.71 17.66 -23.72
C SER A 811 -45.22 17.85 -23.86
N MET A 812 -45.83 18.43 -22.83
CA MET A 812 -47.27 18.43 -22.58
C MET A 812 -47.69 19.74 -21.91
N SER A 813 -48.54 20.53 -22.56
CA SER A 813 -49.11 21.77 -22.02
C SER A 813 -49.88 21.57 -20.71
N ALA A 814 -50.25 22.65 -20.02
CA ALA A 814 -51.38 22.60 -19.11
C ALA A 814 -52.65 22.09 -19.83
N LYS A 815 -53.63 21.54 -19.11
CA LYS A 815 -54.98 21.39 -19.67
C LYS A 815 -55.64 22.75 -19.53
N HIS A 816 -56.22 23.30 -20.60
CA HIS A 816 -57.22 24.37 -20.47
C HIS A 816 -58.61 23.75 -20.56
N THR A 817 -59.47 24.03 -19.60
CA THR A 817 -60.91 23.75 -19.68
C THR A 817 -61.62 24.85 -20.44
N PHE A 818 -62.70 24.51 -21.14
CA PHE A 818 -63.58 25.49 -21.78
C PHE A 818 -64.99 24.93 -21.86
N THR A 819 -65.97 25.79 -22.08
CA THR A 819 -67.36 25.40 -22.34
C THR A 819 -67.78 25.87 -23.73
N LEU A 820 -68.38 24.97 -24.50
CA LEU A 820 -69.07 25.31 -25.74
C LEU A 820 -70.57 25.29 -25.45
N ALA A 821 -71.21 26.44 -25.68
CA ALA A 821 -72.65 26.59 -25.67
C ALA A 821 -73.03 27.37 -26.93
N LEU A 822 -73.20 26.64 -28.04
CA LEU A 822 -73.61 27.20 -29.32
C LEU A 822 -74.90 27.99 -29.11
N ALA A 823 -74.87 29.27 -29.48
CA ALA A 823 -76.09 30.05 -29.53
C ALA A 823 -77.07 29.36 -30.51
N PRO A 824 -78.34 29.11 -30.12
CA PRO A 824 -79.29 28.48 -31.01
C PRO A 824 -79.38 29.30 -32.31
N PRO A 825 -79.35 28.67 -33.49
CA PRO A 825 -79.14 29.36 -34.76
C PRO A 825 -80.16 30.47 -34.93
N THR A 826 -79.69 31.72 -35.06
CA THR A 826 -80.52 32.92 -35.13
C THR A 826 -81.42 32.86 -36.35
N ALA A 827 -82.68 32.49 -36.14
CA ALA A 827 -83.65 32.30 -37.20
C ALA A 827 -84.03 33.65 -37.85
N ALA A 828 -84.01 33.67 -39.18
CA ALA A 828 -84.49 34.80 -39.98
C ALA A 828 -85.05 34.31 -41.32
N PRO A 829 -86.20 34.82 -41.80
CA PRO A 829 -87.34 35.38 -41.06
C PRO A 829 -88.61 34.52 -41.24
N VAL A 830 -89.54 34.55 -40.28
CA VAL A 830 -90.86 33.92 -40.45
C VAL A 830 -91.81 34.89 -41.16
N THR A 831 -92.27 34.52 -42.34
CA THR A 831 -93.32 35.25 -43.07
C THR A 831 -94.66 35.13 -42.36
N THR A 832 -95.43 36.22 -42.28
CA THR A 832 -96.71 36.28 -41.56
C THR A 832 -97.81 35.40 -42.16
N ILE A 833 -98.43 34.55 -41.34
CA ILE A 833 -99.82 34.10 -41.55
C ILE A 833 -100.56 33.97 -40.21
N THR A 834 -101.88 34.12 -40.25
CA THR A 834 -102.75 34.45 -39.11
C THR A 834 -103.18 33.23 -38.29
N PRO A 835 -103.26 33.31 -36.94
CA PRO A 835 -103.79 32.22 -36.11
C PRO A 835 -105.32 32.13 -36.12
N THR A 836 -105.85 30.95 -35.80
CA THR A 836 -107.25 30.72 -35.37
C THR A 836 -107.22 30.01 -34.01
N ALA A 837 -108.22 30.26 -33.15
CA ALA A 837 -108.31 29.68 -31.80
C ALA A 837 -108.51 28.14 -31.83
N THR A 838 -108.31 27.34 -30.78
CA THR A 838 -108.30 27.59 -29.30
C THR A 838 -107.34 26.54 -28.64
N ALA A 839 -107.11 26.33 -27.33
CA ALA A 839 -107.80 26.68 -26.07
C ALA A 839 -106.83 26.79 -24.86
N THR A 840 -107.36 26.72 -23.64
CA THR A 840 -106.74 26.88 -22.30
C THR A 840 -107.54 26.10 -21.24
N PRO A 841 -107.10 25.92 -19.98
CA PRO A 841 -105.74 25.85 -19.41
C PRO A 841 -105.58 24.67 -18.41
N THR A 842 -104.46 24.57 -17.68
CA THR A 842 -104.41 24.54 -16.19
C THR A 842 -102.96 24.53 -15.66
N LEU A 843 -102.78 24.88 -14.38
CA LEU A 843 -101.52 24.87 -13.62
C LEU A 843 -101.77 24.24 -12.24
N ASP A 844 -100.78 23.58 -11.65
CA ASP A 844 -100.73 23.25 -10.21
C ASP A 844 -99.39 23.75 -9.62
N PRO A 845 -99.40 24.60 -8.57
CA PRO A 845 -98.20 25.15 -7.96
C PRO A 845 -97.84 24.44 -6.64
N ASN A 846 -97.10 23.33 -6.69
CA ASN A 846 -96.56 22.67 -5.49
C ASN A 846 -95.07 22.34 -5.61
N ALA A 847 -94.27 22.79 -4.64
CA ALA A 847 -92.82 22.61 -4.59
C ALA A 847 -92.37 22.13 -3.19
N THR A 848 -91.32 21.31 -3.11
CA THR A 848 -90.28 21.33 -2.05
C THR A 848 -89.19 20.26 -2.28
N LEU A 849 -88.06 20.38 -1.57
CA LEU A 849 -86.88 19.50 -1.62
C LEU A 849 -86.63 18.83 -0.25
N PRO A 850 -85.93 17.67 -0.18
CA PRO A 850 -85.17 17.34 1.03
C PRO A 850 -83.78 16.66 0.85
N VAL A 851 -82.75 17.30 1.44
CA VAL A 851 -81.72 16.80 2.42
C VAL A 851 -80.97 15.43 2.22
N PRO A 852 -79.62 15.36 2.44
CA PRO A 852 -78.76 14.15 2.30
C PRO A 852 -78.35 13.43 3.63
N GLY A 853 -77.51 12.38 3.56
CA GLY A 853 -77.00 11.60 4.73
C GLY A 853 -75.64 10.88 4.57
N TYR A 854 -75.08 10.38 5.68
CA TYR A 854 -73.73 9.78 5.95
C TYR A 854 -73.82 8.83 7.21
N PRO A 855 -72.78 8.19 7.83
CA PRO A 855 -71.29 8.23 7.71
C PRO A 855 -70.56 6.83 7.82
N GLN A 856 -69.28 6.82 8.26
CA GLN A 856 -68.41 5.71 8.78
C GLN A 856 -67.51 4.91 7.79
N GLY A 857 -66.28 4.49 8.16
CA GLY A 857 -65.52 4.68 9.43
C GLY A 857 -64.08 4.11 9.39
N PHE A 858 -63.28 4.29 10.46
CA PHE A 858 -61.85 3.87 10.55
C PHE A 858 -61.42 3.44 11.99
N ARG A 859 -60.38 2.59 12.07
CA ARG A 859 -59.48 2.27 13.23
C ARG A 859 -58.12 1.83 12.64
N GLY A 860 -56.96 1.87 13.30
CA GLY A 860 -56.55 2.39 14.60
C GLY A 860 -55.17 1.82 14.98
N LEU A 861 -54.24 2.64 15.49
CA LEU A 861 -52.88 2.27 15.93
C LEU A 861 -52.66 2.74 17.37
N ASP A 862 -51.72 2.12 18.10
CA ASP A 862 -51.41 2.47 19.50
C ASP A 862 -49.96 2.10 19.89
N PRO A 863 -49.15 3.05 20.41
CA PRO A 863 -47.83 2.77 21.00
C PRO A 863 -47.57 3.46 22.37
N THR A 864 -46.89 2.76 23.28
CA THR A 864 -46.28 3.33 24.52
C THR A 864 -44.98 2.61 24.83
N PRO A 865 -43.95 3.29 25.39
CA PRO A 865 -43.71 3.13 26.84
C PRO A 865 -43.07 4.35 27.54
N GLU A 866 -43.16 4.43 28.88
CA GLU A 866 -42.16 5.15 29.70
C GLU A 866 -42.08 4.64 31.17
N ALA A 867 -40.85 4.60 31.70
CA ALA A 867 -40.36 4.50 33.09
C ALA A 867 -41.16 3.81 34.22
N GLY A 868 -40.51 2.84 34.90
CA GLY A 868 -40.89 2.42 36.27
C GLY A 868 -40.12 1.19 36.81
N SER A 869 -39.25 1.43 37.81
CA SER A 869 -38.41 0.47 38.58
C SER A 869 -37.51 -0.48 37.79
#